data_AF-A0A0M9EDY7-F1
#
_entry.id   AF-A0A0M9EDY7-F1
#
_cell.length_a   1.000
_cell.length_b   1.000
_cell.length_c   1.000
_cell.angle_alpha   90.00
_cell.angle_beta   90.00
_cell.angle_gamma   90.00
#
_symmetry.space_group_name_H-M   'P 1'
#
loop_
_entity.id
_entity.type
_entity.pdbx_description
1 polymer ?
#
loop_
_entity_poly.entity_id
_entity_poly.type
_entity_poly.pdbx_seq_one_letter_code
_entity_poly.pdbx_strand_id
1 'polypeptide(L)'
;MYLLQLHINNASQNNDSEIVLGDFITDAIPKWHLLTLNKKNHELLQLIALIFCGPKYLDYLPCALDDYFKCPDQSLIIKFVYAVHQHREKLSNISSTILRNGFQISPDFKGSYTHKKNLTGFYDQLEKRNLFYSTGNIPYFFLAYGNHLEHHTGTDNFDFIDPNFRITRFYSLFDKNAKLTDPTEYLKRLHYRAILKNRYPAKQALEQLTTYISTLLNIDTSCWMNKECNFDRQWSRFPDYQKQLLHPVIDASRHIIDASPFVADAFNIPGILLFHSPYTLCPPNMFSSWMKLWDALFPNMQMIVTLSPQAMTKVPDSIVSKRLKLPSVSISKKKSKAPIILPKKSILLIDVDSRLPNLALMKLSNYYKSKGWSVVKVRPELKTKHAEKIFASVIFNKSLNKINRLNNYYGDRLTTGGSGVSITKRLPKTIENLQPDYSLYPELEDRAIGFLTRGCPKKCEFCIVPVKEGKTHQVSDLDDLLQNRSKVILLDDNILSYPNADQLFEEMVQKNISVNFTQSLDLMLITKERAKMLRRIKCHNTKFTRNNYYFSLNNTDHLNLLRRNYGYFQFKPGENVEFIYMYGYNTTFQEDIDRLKFIKSLPAAYVFTQEYKSCLNGPQPKLSNFFDHDADRLIDELISINFSQNMKSMENYYRWISQKYVHQFKKIHHPLVDTIFRYNYRDKKGQYIQKCLEMF
;
A
#
# COMPACT_ATOMS: atom_id res chain seq x y z
N MET A 1 4.44 16.66 8.43
CA MET A 1 4.46 16.65 9.92
C MET A 1 5.32 17.80 10.38
N TYR A 2 5.04 18.38 11.54
CA TYR A 2 5.88 19.38 12.19
C TYR A 2 6.19 18.99 13.64
N LEU A 3 7.39 19.32 14.12
CA LEU A 3 7.83 19.12 15.49
C LEU A 3 7.59 20.39 16.29
N LEU A 4 6.92 20.25 17.43
CA LEU A 4 6.46 21.38 18.22
C LEU A 4 7.28 21.56 19.49
N GLN A 5 7.49 20.48 20.23
CA GLN A 5 8.20 20.54 21.51
C GLN A 5 9.00 19.26 21.76
N LEU A 6 10.12 19.39 22.48
CA LEU A 6 11.00 18.30 22.91
C LEU A 6 11.35 18.49 24.39
N HIS A 7 11.25 17.43 25.19
CA HIS A 7 11.85 17.34 26.52
C HIS A 7 12.95 16.28 26.44
N ILE A 8 14.20 16.71 26.60
CA ILE A 8 15.40 15.89 26.50
C ILE A 8 15.91 15.63 27.91
N ASN A 9 16.28 14.38 28.18
CA ASN A 9 16.89 13.95 29.42
C ASN A 9 18.18 13.18 29.13
N ASN A 10 19.24 13.47 29.89
CA ASN A 10 20.54 12.80 29.81
C ASN A 10 21.33 12.99 28.48
N ALA A 11 21.12 14.11 27.77
CA ALA A 11 21.92 14.44 26.57
C ALA A 11 23.27 15.08 26.93
N SER A 12 24.34 14.82 26.17
CA SER A 12 25.70 15.26 26.51
C SER A 12 25.86 16.78 26.50
N GLN A 13 25.33 17.47 25.49
CA GLN A 13 25.39 18.95 25.39
C GLN A 13 24.10 19.61 25.89
N ASN A 14 22.94 19.04 25.56
CA ASN A 14 21.63 19.57 25.94
C ASN A 14 21.24 19.28 27.39
N ASN A 15 21.98 18.40 28.09
CA ASN A 15 21.68 17.98 29.46
C ASN A 15 20.20 17.54 29.59
N ASP A 16 19.54 18.03 30.64
CA ASP A 16 18.10 18.00 30.77
C ASP A 16 17.56 19.35 30.29
N SER A 17 16.77 19.35 29.22
CA SER A 17 16.28 20.58 28.60
C SER A 17 14.91 20.44 27.95
N GLU A 18 14.22 21.57 27.88
CA GLU A 18 12.97 21.72 27.15
C GLU A 18 13.21 22.66 25.95
N ILE A 19 12.83 22.20 24.76
CA ILE A 19 12.93 22.96 23.52
C ILE A 19 11.53 23.17 22.97
N VAL A 20 11.16 24.43 22.77
CA VAL A 20 9.88 24.85 22.18
C VAL A 20 10.13 25.40 20.78
N LEU A 21 9.64 24.70 19.78
CA LEU A 21 9.67 25.10 18.36
C LEU A 21 8.31 25.67 17.93
N GLY A 22 7.22 25.30 18.60
CA GLY A 22 5.91 25.86 18.35
C GLY A 22 4.94 25.51 19.46
N ASP A 23 3.98 26.38 19.67
CA ASP A 23 2.85 26.10 20.54
C ASP A 23 1.80 25.30 19.74
N PHE A 24 1.27 24.23 20.34
CA PHE A 24 0.22 23.43 19.73
C PHE A 24 -1.19 24.04 19.93
N ILE A 25 -1.30 25.14 20.68
CA ILE A 25 -2.53 25.91 20.87
C ILE A 25 -2.73 26.93 19.73
N THR A 26 -1.65 27.35 19.07
CA THR A 26 -1.74 28.28 17.94
C THR A 26 -2.14 27.57 16.63
N ASP A 27 -2.70 28.32 15.69
CA ASP A 27 -3.05 27.78 14.36
C ASP A 27 -1.85 27.68 13.42
N ALA A 28 -0.68 28.20 13.81
CA ALA A 28 0.52 28.21 13.00
C ALA A 28 1.81 28.27 13.83
N ILE A 29 2.92 27.82 13.23
CA ILE A 29 4.27 27.87 13.78
C ILE A 29 5.23 28.61 12.85
N PRO A 30 6.36 29.15 13.34
CA PRO A 30 7.45 29.59 12.46
C PRO A 30 7.84 28.51 11.45
N LYS A 31 8.02 28.90 10.19
CA LYS A 31 8.55 27.96 9.18
C LYS A 31 10.04 27.73 9.38
N TRP A 32 10.77 28.79 9.70
CA TRP A 32 12.22 28.79 9.87
C TRP A 32 12.58 29.02 11.34
N HIS A 33 13.18 28.02 11.97
CA HIS A 33 13.73 28.05 13.31
C HIS A 33 15.23 28.28 13.23
N LEU A 34 15.64 29.52 13.51
CA LEU A 34 17.03 29.97 13.42
C LEU A 34 17.73 29.81 14.77
N LEU A 35 18.59 28.80 14.87
CA LEU A 35 19.37 28.48 16.05
C LEU A 35 20.77 29.07 15.94
N THR A 36 21.35 29.52 17.05
CA THR A 36 22.75 29.97 17.08
C THR A 36 23.70 28.79 16.91
N LEU A 37 24.81 28.99 16.20
CA LEU A 37 25.83 27.96 16.03
C LEU A 37 26.59 27.71 17.33
N ASN A 38 26.41 26.53 17.91
CA ASN A 38 27.16 26.02 19.06
C ASN A 38 27.00 24.49 19.15
N LYS A 39 27.79 23.85 20.03
CA LYS A 39 27.75 22.38 20.24
C LYS A 39 26.36 21.88 20.67
N LYS A 40 25.68 22.62 21.56
CA LYS A 40 24.34 22.30 22.05
C LYS A 40 23.31 22.23 20.91
N ASN A 41 23.28 23.22 20.03
CA ASN A 41 22.33 23.26 18.92
C ASN A 41 22.70 22.29 17.79
N HIS A 42 24.00 22.00 17.59
CA HIS A 42 24.42 20.92 16.69
C HIS A 42 23.89 19.57 17.21
N GLU A 43 24.14 19.25 18.48
CA GLU A 43 23.62 18.03 19.12
C GLU A 43 22.09 17.98 19.04
N LEU A 44 21.39 19.10 19.26
CA LEU A 44 19.93 19.16 19.13
C LEU A 44 19.45 18.71 17.75
N LEU A 45 20.10 19.15 16.66
CA LEU A 45 19.74 18.67 15.31
C LEU A 45 19.92 17.15 15.19
N GLN A 46 21.02 16.63 15.72
CA GLN A 46 21.31 15.19 15.69
C GLN A 46 20.30 14.39 16.53
N LEU A 47 19.96 14.84 17.73
CA LEU A 47 18.93 14.23 18.58
C LEU A 47 17.57 14.18 17.88
N ILE A 48 17.18 15.26 17.18
CA ILE A 48 15.97 15.26 16.35
C ILE A 48 16.06 14.20 15.25
N ALA A 49 17.20 14.09 14.56
CA ALA A 49 17.42 13.07 13.54
C ALA A 49 17.37 11.64 14.10
N LEU A 50 17.86 11.39 15.32
CA LEU A 50 17.75 10.07 15.99
C LEU A 50 16.29 9.64 16.21
N ILE A 51 15.41 10.57 16.61
CA ILE A 51 13.96 10.31 16.75
C ILE A 51 13.36 9.84 15.40
N PHE A 52 13.74 10.48 14.30
CA PHE A 52 13.19 10.21 12.97
C PHE A 52 13.87 9.06 12.22
N CYS A 53 15.07 8.67 12.65
CA CYS A 53 15.72 7.43 12.29
C CYS A 53 14.89 6.25 12.78
N GLY A 54 14.57 6.25 14.09
CA GLY A 54 13.74 5.25 14.72
C GLY A 54 14.50 4.02 15.21
N PRO A 55 13.88 3.21 16.09
CA PRO A 55 14.58 2.15 16.83
C PRO A 55 15.33 1.15 15.95
N LYS A 56 14.70 0.75 14.83
CA LYS A 56 15.23 -0.29 13.93
C LYS A 56 16.53 0.12 13.24
N TYR A 57 16.73 1.42 13.01
CA TYR A 57 17.79 1.90 12.12
C TYR A 57 18.96 2.55 12.87
N LEU A 58 18.92 2.60 14.21
CA LEU A 58 19.99 3.19 15.02
C LEU A 58 21.34 2.52 14.78
N ASP A 59 21.37 1.18 14.75
CA ASP A 59 22.59 0.39 14.56
C ASP A 59 23.27 0.62 13.20
N TYR A 60 22.57 1.26 12.26
CA TYR A 60 23.09 1.55 10.93
C TYR A 60 23.59 3.00 10.81
N LEU A 61 23.43 3.84 11.84
CA LEU A 61 23.91 5.21 11.78
C LEU A 61 25.44 5.26 11.87
N PRO A 62 26.10 6.10 11.06
CA PRO A 62 27.55 6.25 11.09
C PRO A 62 27.97 7.22 12.21
N CYS A 63 27.53 6.97 13.44
CA CYS A 63 27.91 7.77 14.61
C CYS A 63 28.13 6.91 15.85
N ALA A 64 28.98 7.39 16.75
CA ALA A 64 29.20 6.81 18.06
C ALA A 64 28.06 7.28 18.98
N LEU A 65 27.17 6.37 19.38
CA LEU A 65 25.96 6.76 20.13
C LEU A 65 26.25 7.21 21.56
N ASP A 66 27.39 6.81 22.12
CA ASP A 66 27.91 7.21 23.44
C ASP A 66 28.19 8.71 23.54
N ASP A 67 28.57 9.36 22.43
CA ASP A 67 28.81 10.82 22.38
C ASP A 67 27.58 11.66 22.76
N TYR A 68 26.37 11.07 22.70
CA TYR A 68 25.12 11.75 23.02
C TYR A 68 24.71 11.62 24.49
N PHE A 69 25.41 10.85 25.31
CA PHE A 69 25.05 10.62 26.71
C PHE A 69 25.82 11.56 27.63
N LYS A 70 25.11 12.17 28.59
CA LYS A 70 25.77 12.85 29.71
C LYS A 70 26.28 11.86 30.74
N CYS A 71 25.42 10.92 31.13
CA CYS A 71 25.69 9.82 32.05
C CYS A 71 25.54 8.50 31.28
N PRO A 72 26.63 7.75 31.02
CA PRO A 72 26.58 6.51 30.23
C PRO A 72 25.68 5.43 30.81
N ASP A 73 25.57 5.33 32.13
CA ASP A 73 24.75 4.31 32.82
C ASP A 73 23.25 4.60 32.82
N GLN A 74 22.84 5.76 32.29
CA GLN A 74 21.44 6.19 32.24
C GLN A 74 20.95 6.23 30.79
N SER A 75 19.65 6.02 30.60
CA SER A 75 19.07 6.11 29.25
C SER A 75 18.96 7.57 28.78
N LEU A 76 19.30 7.84 27.53
CA LEU A 76 18.92 9.08 26.84
C LEU A 76 17.43 9.01 26.48
N ILE A 77 16.63 9.95 26.97
CA ILE A 77 15.18 9.97 26.74
C ILE A 77 14.81 11.29 26.08
N ILE A 78 14.04 11.22 25.00
CA ILE A 78 13.50 12.39 24.31
C ILE A 78 11.98 12.22 24.20
N LYS A 79 11.23 13.01 24.97
CA LYS A 79 9.77 13.12 24.84
C LYS A 79 9.46 14.24 23.86
N PHE A 80 8.44 14.09 23.02
CA PHE A 80 8.17 15.08 21.99
C PHE A 80 6.70 15.18 21.61
N VAL A 81 6.31 16.39 21.19
CA VAL A 81 5.00 16.74 20.64
C VAL A 81 5.15 17.10 19.16
N TYR A 82 4.29 16.57 18.31
CA TYR A 82 4.36 16.76 16.88
C TYR A 82 2.98 16.78 16.22
N ALA A 83 2.86 17.52 15.13
CA ALA A 83 1.67 17.64 14.30
C ALA A 83 1.77 16.75 13.06
N VAL A 84 0.71 16.01 12.74
CA VAL A 84 0.63 15.16 11.54
C VAL A 84 -0.45 15.68 10.60
N HIS A 85 -0.10 15.79 9.32
CA HIS A 85 -1.02 16.19 8.26
C HIS A 85 -1.61 14.95 7.63
N GLN A 86 -2.94 14.92 7.46
CA GLN A 86 -3.62 13.77 6.86
C GLN A 86 -3.37 13.73 5.35
N HIS A 87 -2.37 12.96 4.91
CA HIS A 87 -2.30 12.53 3.51
C HIS A 87 -3.23 11.32 3.30
N ARG A 88 -4.01 11.36 2.21
CA ARG A 88 -4.98 10.32 1.84
C ARG A 88 -4.31 8.93 1.87
N GLU A 89 -5.06 7.95 2.40
CA GLU A 89 -4.85 6.49 2.43
C GLU A 89 -4.30 5.81 3.71
N LYS A 90 -3.36 6.38 4.50
CA LYS A 90 -2.74 5.62 5.64
C LYS A 90 -3.07 6.09 7.05
N LEU A 91 -3.74 7.23 7.23
CA LEU A 91 -3.97 7.85 8.53
C LEU A 91 -5.43 7.82 9.00
N SER A 92 -6.31 7.04 8.36
CA SER A 92 -7.75 6.93 8.66
C SER A 92 -8.12 6.54 10.10
N ASN A 93 -7.14 6.20 10.94
CA ASN A 93 -7.29 5.80 12.35
C ASN A 93 -6.69 6.80 13.35
N ILE A 94 -6.29 8.01 12.93
CA ILE A 94 -5.81 9.08 13.83
C ILE A 94 -7.01 9.87 14.36
N SER A 95 -7.16 9.94 15.69
CA SER A 95 -8.21 10.70 16.36
C SER A 95 -7.86 12.16 16.61
N SER A 96 -6.56 12.51 16.60
CA SER A 96 -6.02 13.85 16.83
C SER A 96 -4.83 14.14 15.90
N THR A 97 -4.77 15.34 15.33
CA THR A 97 -3.67 15.77 14.44
C THR A 97 -2.42 16.18 15.21
N ILE A 98 -2.56 16.55 16.48
CA ILE A 98 -1.45 16.80 17.42
C ILE A 98 -1.28 15.58 18.31
N LEU A 99 -0.05 15.06 18.37
CA LEU A 99 0.30 13.79 19.00
C LEU A 99 1.52 13.98 19.90
N ARG A 100 1.65 13.09 20.88
CA ARG A 100 2.86 12.99 21.70
C ARG A 100 3.51 11.62 21.56
N ASN A 101 4.80 11.54 21.85
CA ASN A 101 5.49 10.27 22.05
C ASN A 101 6.77 10.47 22.87
N GLY A 102 7.48 9.38 23.13
CA GLY A 102 8.86 9.46 23.58
C GLY A 102 9.72 8.38 22.96
N PHE A 103 10.98 8.71 22.76
CA PHE A 103 12.03 7.87 22.22
C PHE A 103 13.12 7.71 23.29
N GLN A 104 13.64 6.51 23.44
CA GLN A 104 14.64 6.18 24.44
C GLN A 104 15.77 5.38 23.79
N ILE A 105 17.00 5.72 24.13
CA ILE A 105 18.19 4.93 23.84
C ILE A 105 18.74 4.47 25.19
N SER A 106 18.81 3.15 25.41
CA SER A 106 19.36 2.56 26.62
C SER A 106 20.89 2.61 26.65
N PRO A 107 21.54 2.38 27.82
CA PRO A 107 23.00 2.30 27.93
C PRO A 107 23.67 1.26 27.02
N ASP A 108 22.95 0.22 26.60
CA ASP A 108 23.41 -0.75 25.59
C ASP A 108 23.12 -0.31 24.14
N PHE A 109 22.88 0.99 23.94
CA PHE A 109 22.62 1.68 22.67
C PHE A 109 21.39 1.22 21.88
N LYS A 110 20.47 0.48 22.52
CA LYS A 110 19.23 0.04 21.87
C LYS A 110 18.14 1.09 21.92
N GLY A 111 17.58 1.38 20.76
CA GLY A 111 16.43 2.27 20.63
C GLY A 111 15.12 1.60 21.01
N SER A 112 14.23 2.34 21.66
CA SER A 112 12.85 1.94 21.87
C SER A 112 11.92 3.14 22.01
N TYR A 113 10.62 2.92 21.84
CA TYR A 113 9.63 3.94 22.19
C TYR A 113 9.24 3.80 23.64
N THR A 114 9.14 4.93 24.34
CA THR A 114 8.78 4.93 25.76
C THR A 114 7.37 4.35 25.95
N HIS A 115 7.17 3.63 27.06
CA HIS A 115 5.84 3.18 27.45
C HIS A 115 4.96 4.36 27.89
N LYS A 116 3.63 4.23 27.76
CA LYS A 116 2.68 5.28 28.15
C LYS A 116 2.87 5.75 29.60
N LYS A 117 3.20 4.83 30.52
CA LYS A 117 3.49 5.14 31.93
C LYS A 117 4.67 6.10 32.12
N ASN A 118 5.67 6.06 31.24
CA ASN A 118 6.85 6.93 31.29
C ASN A 118 6.60 8.31 30.64
N LEU A 119 5.42 8.51 30.05
CA LEU A 119 4.96 9.80 29.53
C LEU A 119 3.95 10.48 30.47
N THR A 120 3.65 9.90 31.62
CA THR A 120 2.73 10.51 32.61
C THR A 120 3.20 11.92 32.96
N GLY A 121 2.29 12.88 32.98
CA GLY A 121 2.57 14.31 33.18
C GLY A 121 3.05 15.05 31.93
N PHE A 122 3.48 14.37 30.87
CA PHE A 122 3.91 15.00 29.61
C PHE A 122 2.74 15.11 28.62
N TYR A 123 1.97 16.20 28.72
CA TYR A 123 0.80 16.48 27.88
C TYR A 123 -0.21 15.32 27.81
N ASP A 124 -0.75 14.91 28.95
CA ASP A 124 -1.59 13.72 29.05
C ASP A 124 -2.88 13.76 28.21
N GLN A 125 -3.33 14.97 27.88
CA GLN A 125 -4.44 15.23 26.96
C GLN A 125 -4.16 14.79 25.51
N LEU A 126 -2.89 14.63 25.11
CA LEU A 126 -2.50 14.26 23.75
C LEU A 126 -2.42 12.73 23.58
N GLU A 127 -2.90 12.25 22.42
CA GLU A 127 -2.79 10.83 22.03
C GLU A 127 -1.31 10.45 21.84
N LYS A 128 -0.88 9.37 22.52
CA LYS A 128 0.43 8.77 22.29
C LYS A 128 0.42 7.99 20.98
N ARG A 129 1.38 8.24 20.09
CA ARG A 129 1.52 7.46 18.86
C ARG A 129 2.97 7.27 18.47
N ASN A 130 3.32 6.05 18.07
CA ASN A 130 4.64 5.75 17.52
C ASN A 130 4.74 6.29 16.08
N LEU A 131 5.90 6.79 15.69
CA LEU A 131 6.21 7.10 14.30
C LEU A 131 6.34 5.78 13.52
N PHE A 132 5.87 5.79 12.28
CA PHE A 132 5.99 4.65 11.38
C PHE A 132 7.20 4.87 10.47
N TYR A 133 8.04 3.84 10.30
CA TYR A 133 9.33 3.91 9.60
C TYR A 133 9.39 3.04 8.33
N SER A 134 8.36 3.10 7.48
CA SER A 134 8.41 2.50 6.14
C SER A 134 9.15 3.40 5.12
N THR A 135 9.44 2.87 3.96
CA THR A 135 10.31 3.46 2.94
C THR A 135 9.72 4.74 2.31
N GLY A 136 8.40 4.82 2.15
CA GLY A 136 7.69 5.99 1.60
C GLY A 136 6.93 6.87 2.60
N ASN A 137 7.34 7.05 3.86
CA ASN A 137 6.52 7.75 4.89
C ASN A 137 6.25 9.25 4.62
N ILE A 138 5.35 9.58 3.69
CA ILE A 138 4.86 10.94 3.45
C ILE A 138 4.38 11.61 4.76
N PRO A 139 3.66 10.93 5.68
CA PRO A 139 3.24 11.55 6.94
C PRO A 139 4.39 12.00 7.85
N TYR A 140 5.56 11.38 7.73
CA TYR A 140 6.73 11.54 8.61
C TYR A 140 8.00 11.82 7.78
N PHE A 141 7.85 12.62 6.71
CA PHE A 141 8.97 12.96 5.85
C PHE A 141 9.96 13.87 6.59
N PHE A 142 11.24 13.53 6.46
CA PHE A 142 12.34 14.12 7.20
C PHE A 142 13.62 14.07 6.36
N LEU A 143 14.38 15.16 6.37
CA LEU A 143 15.71 15.31 5.77
C LEU A 143 16.63 16.05 6.76
N ALA A 144 17.92 15.76 6.71
CA ALA A 144 18.91 16.56 7.44
C ALA A 144 20.24 16.63 6.70
N TYR A 145 20.89 17.77 6.81
CA TYR A 145 22.15 18.04 6.13
C TYR A 145 23.20 18.62 7.09
N GLY A 146 24.42 18.10 6.97
CA GLY A 146 25.61 18.70 7.57
C GLY A 146 26.11 19.93 6.80
N ASN A 147 27.29 20.41 7.18
CA ASN A 147 27.97 21.55 6.54
C ASN A 147 29.02 21.13 5.49
N HIS A 148 29.37 19.85 5.42
CA HIS A 148 30.24 19.28 4.38
C HIS A 148 29.40 18.33 3.54
N LEU A 149 29.19 18.66 2.27
CA LEU A 149 28.31 17.92 1.37
C LEU A 149 29.07 17.50 0.12
N GLU A 150 29.33 16.20 0.02
CA GLU A 150 29.82 15.56 -1.19
C GLU A 150 28.70 14.80 -1.87
N HIS A 151 28.92 14.35 -3.10
CA HIS A 151 27.94 13.60 -3.88
C HIS A 151 28.56 12.35 -4.49
N HIS A 152 27.71 11.38 -4.81
CA HIS A 152 28.10 10.23 -5.61
C HIS A 152 28.48 10.66 -7.04
N THR A 153 29.38 9.89 -7.64
CA THR A 153 29.74 9.99 -9.07
C THR A 153 29.67 8.58 -9.65
N GLY A 154 28.57 8.27 -10.34
CA GLY A 154 28.32 6.95 -10.95
C GLY A 154 28.16 5.78 -9.97
N THR A 155 28.15 6.03 -8.66
CA THR A 155 28.07 5.01 -7.59
C THR A 155 26.74 5.04 -6.83
N ASP A 156 25.85 5.97 -7.17
CA ASP A 156 24.58 6.15 -6.50
C ASP A 156 23.56 5.06 -6.85
N ASN A 157 22.77 4.66 -5.87
CA ASN A 157 21.80 3.58 -6.00
C ASN A 157 20.37 4.10 -6.18
N PHE A 158 19.87 4.07 -7.42
CA PHE A 158 18.49 4.44 -7.76
C PHE A 158 17.51 3.26 -7.82
N ASP A 159 17.96 2.07 -7.46
CA ASP A 159 17.19 0.81 -7.54
C ASP A 159 16.81 0.26 -6.17
N PHE A 160 17.03 1.01 -5.10
CA PHE A 160 16.60 0.68 -3.74
C PHE A 160 17.06 -0.71 -3.28
N ILE A 161 18.25 -1.14 -3.72
CA ILE A 161 18.83 -2.44 -3.29
C ILE A 161 19.26 -2.42 -1.82
N ASP A 162 19.54 -1.24 -1.26
CA ASP A 162 19.85 -1.10 0.16
C ASP A 162 18.54 -1.10 0.98
N PRO A 163 18.33 -2.07 1.90
CA PRO A 163 17.14 -2.10 2.76
C PRO A 163 17.03 -0.88 3.69
N ASN A 164 18.15 -0.19 3.92
CA ASN A 164 18.28 0.91 4.84
C ASN A 164 18.27 2.28 4.17
N PHE A 165 18.17 2.39 2.84
CA PHE A 165 18.32 3.65 2.07
C PHE A 165 17.58 4.88 2.64
N ARG A 166 16.52 4.69 3.45
CA ARG A 166 15.85 5.77 4.19
C ARG A 166 16.82 6.64 4.98
N ILE A 167 17.84 6.06 5.60
CA ILE A 167 18.74 6.78 6.50
C ILE A 167 19.72 7.71 5.76
N THR A 168 19.93 7.49 4.46
CA THR A 168 20.74 8.39 3.62
C THR A 168 20.20 9.82 3.60
N ARG A 169 18.89 10.00 3.88
CA ARG A 169 18.21 11.30 4.00
C ARG A 169 18.80 12.23 5.06
N PHE A 170 19.55 11.69 6.01
CA PHE A 170 20.09 12.46 7.13
C PHE A 170 21.51 12.03 7.55
N TYR A 171 22.15 11.15 6.79
CA TYR A 171 23.52 10.69 7.05
C TYR A 171 24.55 11.82 7.08
N SER A 172 24.43 12.80 6.18
CA SER A 172 25.39 13.91 6.11
C SER A 172 25.39 14.80 7.35
N LEU A 173 24.38 14.70 8.23
CA LEU A 173 24.39 15.36 9.54
C LEU A 173 25.32 14.64 10.55
N PHE A 174 25.57 13.35 10.37
CA PHE A 174 26.36 12.51 11.28
C PHE A 174 27.77 12.23 10.75
N ASP A 175 27.90 12.03 9.44
CA ASP A 175 29.17 11.72 8.79
C ASP A 175 29.45 12.70 7.65
N LYS A 176 30.57 13.42 7.75
CA LYS A 176 31.04 14.34 6.72
C LYS A 176 31.39 13.64 5.41
N ASN A 177 31.71 12.35 5.43
CA ASN A 177 32.03 11.57 4.22
C ASN A 177 30.77 11.00 3.56
N ALA A 178 29.59 11.19 4.16
CA ALA A 178 28.35 10.72 3.57
C ALA A 178 28.07 11.45 2.26
N LYS A 179 27.88 10.67 1.21
CA LYS A 179 27.61 11.18 -0.13
C LYS A 179 26.12 11.41 -0.33
N LEU A 180 25.79 12.57 -0.89
CA LEU A 180 24.47 12.89 -1.41
C LEU A 180 24.27 12.30 -2.80
N THR A 181 23.06 12.48 -3.31
CA THR A 181 22.63 12.10 -4.64
C THR A 181 23.60 12.54 -5.75
N ASP A 182 23.87 11.63 -6.70
CA ASP A 182 24.52 11.99 -7.97
C ASP A 182 23.57 12.90 -8.77
N PRO A 183 23.90 14.19 -8.93
CA PRO A 183 22.97 15.15 -9.49
C PRO A 183 22.69 14.88 -10.97
N THR A 184 23.69 14.45 -11.73
CA THR A 184 23.54 14.21 -13.17
C THR A 184 22.69 12.98 -13.45
N GLU A 185 22.93 11.88 -12.73
CA GLU A 185 22.17 10.65 -12.87
C GLU A 185 20.72 10.83 -12.42
N TYR A 186 20.50 11.55 -11.32
CA TYR A 186 19.14 11.87 -10.89
C TYR A 186 18.41 12.74 -11.91
N LEU A 187 19.05 13.82 -12.40
CA LEU A 187 18.42 14.72 -13.37
C LEU A 187 18.09 14.01 -14.69
N LYS A 188 18.95 13.13 -15.19
CA LYS A 188 18.66 12.27 -16.36
C LYS A 188 17.40 11.42 -16.12
N ARG A 189 17.28 10.80 -14.94
CA ARG A 189 16.12 9.96 -14.57
C ARG A 189 14.84 10.79 -14.40
N LEU A 190 14.94 11.95 -13.76
CA LEU A 190 13.83 12.88 -13.59
C LEU A 190 13.34 13.38 -14.96
N HIS A 191 14.27 13.80 -15.82
CA HIS A 191 14.01 14.24 -17.20
C HIS A 191 13.36 13.15 -18.06
N TYR A 192 13.90 11.93 -18.04
CA TYR A 192 13.28 10.80 -18.74
C TYR A 192 11.82 10.62 -18.35
N ARG A 193 11.51 10.69 -17.04
CA ARG A 193 10.13 10.60 -16.54
C ARG A 193 9.29 11.81 -16.94
N ALA A 194 9.83 13.02 -16.77
CA ALA A 194 9.17 14.30 -17.00
C ALA A 194 8.88 14.55 -18.48
N ILE A 195 9.91 14.49 -19.32
CA ILE A 195 9.89 14.94 -20.72
C ILE A 195 9.63 13.78 -21.67
N LEU A 196 10.35 12.66 -21.52
CA LEU A 196 10.26 11.53 -22.46
C LEU A 196 9.06 10.62 -22.19
N LYS A 197 8.61 10.52 -20.92
CA LYS A 197 7.45 9.71 -20.51
C LYS A 197 6.25 10.54 -20.05
N ASN A 198 6.33 11.87 -20.10
CA ASN A 198 5.25 12.80 -19.74
C ASN A 198 4.57 12.45 -18.41
N ARG A 199 5.35 12.06 -17.40
CA ARG A 199 4.84 11.69 -16.08
C ARG A 199 4.64 12.95 -15.26
N TYR A 200 3.38 13.28 -14.98
CA TYR A 200 2.97 14.53 -14.35
C TYR A 200 3.77 14.92 -13.09
N PRO A 201 3.96 14.07 -12.06
CA PRO A 201 4.74 14.45 -10.88
C PRO A 201 6.21 14.82 -11.18
N ALA A 202 6.85 14.07 -12.09
CA ALA A 202 8.23 14.33 -12.49
C ALA A 202 8.34 15.63 -13.29
N LYS A 203 7.37 15.87 -14.18
CA LYS A 203 7.29 17.09 -14.98
C LYS A 203 7.14 18.33 -14.10
N GLN A 204 6.20 18.29 -13.16
CA GLN A 204 5.98 19.37 -12.21
C GLN A 204 7.23 19.66 -11.36
N ALA A 205 7.92 18.62 -10.87
CA ALA A 205 9.14 18.80 -10.10
C ALA A 205 10.28 19.42 -10.93
N LEU A 206 10.48 18.98 -12.18
CA LEU A 206 11.50 19.52 -13.07
C LEU A 206 11.22 20.99 -13.46
N GLU A 207 9.95 21.32 -13.71
CA GLU A 207 9.50 22.70 -13.97
C GLU A 207 9.77 23.62 -12.77
N GLN A 208 9.40 23.20 -11.56
CA GLN A 208 9.65 23.96 -10.34
C GLN A 208 11.15 24.16 -10.09
N LEU A 209 11.97 23.11 -10.23
CA LEU A 209 13.43 23.22 -10.10
C LEU A 209 13.99 24.24 -11.08
N THR A 210 13.68 24.10 -12.38
CA THR A 210 14.18 24.99 -13.44
C THR A 210 13.76 26.44 -13.18
N THR A 211 12.50 26.65 -12.83
CA THR A 211 11.94 27.99 -12.64
C THR A 211 12.56 28.69 -11.44
N TYR A 212 12.58 28.03 -10.26
CA TYR A 212 13.05 28.67 -9.03
C TYR A 212 14.57 28.79 -8.98
N ILE A 213 15.33 27.82 -9.50
CA ILE A 213 16.80 27.93 -9.60
C ILE A 213 17.18 29.10 -10.49
N SER A 214 16.56 29.21 -11.68
CA SER A 214 16.83 30.32 -12.60
C SER A 214 16.44 31.67 -11.99
N THR A 215 15.24 31.76 -11.40
CA THR A 215 14.72 33.05 -10.92
C THR A 215 15.40 33.54 -9.65
N LEU A 216 15.73 32.65 -8.72
CA LEU A 216 16.22 33.02 -7.39
C LEU A 216 17.74 32.97 -7.27
N LEU A 217 18.42 32.07 -8.00
CA LEU A 217 19.89 31.97 -7.97
C LEU A 217 20.57 32.56 -9.22
N ASN A 218 19.80 32.94 -10.24
CA ASN A 218 20.32 33.39 -11.55
C ASN A 218 21.26 32.35 -12.20
N ILE A 219 20.91 31.07 -12.05
CA ILE A 219 21.60 29.94 -12.70
C ILE A 219 20.74 29.47 -13.87
N ASP A 220 21.24 29.59 -15.10
CA ASP A 220 20.51 29.15 -16.29
C ASP A 220 20.32 27.64 -16.29
N THR A 221 19.05 27.23 -16.15
CA THR A 221 18.60 25.84 -16.18
C THR A 221 17.55 25.63 -17.26
N SER A 222 17.28 26.62 -18.10
CA SER A 222 16.20 26.60 -19.12
C SER A 222 16.28 25.38 -20.04
N CYS A 223 17.50 24.97 -20.40
CA CYS A 223 17.74 23.81 -21.25
C CYS A 223 17.30 22.47 -20.63
N TRP A 224 17.08 22.39 -19.31
CA TRP A 224 16.66 21.17 -18.62
C TRP A 224 15.27 20.69 -19.08
N MET A 225 14.45 21.56 -19.65
CA MET A 225 13.14 21.19 -20.20
C MET A 225 13.21 20.67 -21.66
N ASN A 226 14.37 20.78 -22.31
CA ASN A 226 14.55 20.37 -23.71
C ASN A 226 14.76 18.86 -23.82
N LYS A 227 14.19 18.22 -24.85
CA LYS A 227 14.32 16.76 -25.09
C LYS A 227 15.78 16.30 -25.24
N GLU A 228 16.63 17.14 -25.78
CA GLU A 228 18.04 16.84 -26.10
C GLU A 228 19.02 17.31 -25.01
N CYS A 229 18.53 17.70 -23.83
CA CYS A 229 19.38 18.15 -22.74
C CYS A 229 20.41 17.06 -22.35
N ASN A 230 21.70 17.42 -22.40
CA ASN A 230 22.78 16.59 -21.88
C ASN A 230 23.20 17.11 -20.50
N PHE A 231 22.74 16.45 -19.44
CA PHE A 231 23.01 16.87 -18.07
C PHE A 231 24.49 16.79 -17.67
N ASP A 232 25.27 15.86 -18.23
CA ASP A 232 26.72 15.79 -17.93
C ASP A 232 27.43 17.06 -18.40
N ARG A 233 27.17 17.47 -19.64
CA ARG A 233 27.74 18.69 -20.24
C ARG A 233 27.25 19.96 -19.56
N GLN A 234 25.97 20.01 -19.17
CA GLN A 234 25.42 21.19 -18.50
C GLN A 234 25.97 21.31 -17.07
N TRP A 235 25.99 20.21 -16.33
CA TRP A 235 26.48 20.20 -14.95
C TRP A 235 27.98 20.49 -14.87
N SER A 236 28.78 20.00 -15.83
CA SER A 236 30.22 20.28 -15.87
C SER A 236 30.56 21.75 -16.10
N ARG A 237 29.65 22.52 -16.75
CA ARG A 237 29.83 23.95 -17.02
C ARG A 237 29.55 24.84 -15.83
N PHE A 238 28.82 24.34 -14.83
CA PHE A 238 28.58 25.12 -13.62
C PHE A 238 29.88 25.33 -12.85
N PRO A 239 30.18 26.57 -12.40
CA PRO A 239 31.21 26.81 -11.41
C PRO A 239 30.96 25.99 -10.14
N ASP A 240 32.02 25.65 -9.41
CA ASP A 240 31.89 24.74 -8.25
C ASP A 240 31.01 25.32 -7.14
N TYR A 241 30.99 26.64 -6.94
CA TYR A 241 30.08 27.27 -5.99
C TYR A 241 28.60 27.06 -6.39
N GLN A 242 28.27 27.06 -7.68
CA GLN A 242 26.89 26.79 -8.13
C GLN A 242 26.52 25.32 -7.89
N LYS A 243 27.46 24.39 -8.14
CA LYS A 243 27.26 22.98 -7.82
C LYS A 243 27.01 22.78 -6.33
N GLN A 244 27.83 23.40 -5.46
CA GLN A 244 27.67 23.36 -4.01
C GLN A 244 26.30 23.86 -3.54
N LEU A 245 25.79 24.95 -4.11
CA LEU A 245 24.44 25.46 -3.81
C LEU A 245 23.34 24.47 -4.20
N LEU A 246 23.51 23.75 -5.32
CA LEU A 246 22.50 22.88 -5.91
C LEU A 246 22.52 21.45 -5.36
N HIS A 247 23.66 20.92 -4.90
CA HIS A 247 23.76 19.55 -4.38
C HIS A 247 22.64 19.17 -3.38
N PRO A 248 22.44 19.90 -2.26
CA PRO A 248 21.37 19.56 -1.31
C PRO A 248 19.96 19.75 -1.90
N VAL A 249 19.78 20.68 -2.85
CA VAL A 249 18.47 20.91 -3.51
C VAL A 249 18.10 19.71 -4.39
N ILE A 250 19.06 19.22 -5.17
CA ILE A 250 18.88 18.05 -6.04
C ILE A 250 18.66 16.78 -5.21
N ASP A 251 19.42 16.62 -4.13
CA ASP A 251 19.27 15.51 -3.19
C ASP A 251 17.88 15.49 -2.50
N ALA A 252 17.46 16.64 -1.96
CA ALA A 252 16.13 16.77 -1.36
C ALA A 252 15.02 16.48 -2.37
N SER A 253 15.16 16.97 -3.60
CA SER A 253 14.24 16.69 -4.71
C SER A 253 14.09 15.18 -4.95
N ARG A 254 15.21 14.44 -5.07
CA ARG A 254 15.18 12.98 -5.22
C ARG A 254 14.44 12.33 -4.06
N HIS A 255 14.85 12.61 -2.83
CA HIS A 255 14.29 11.95 -1.66
C HIS A 255 12.79 12.21 -1.48
N ILE A 256 12.33 13.42 -1.81
CA ILE A 256 10.90 13.79 -1.77
C ILE A 256 10.12 13.03 -2.85
N ILE A 257 10.60 13.03 -4.11
CA ILE A 257 9.92 12.32 -5.20
C ILE A 257 9.86 10.81 -4.95
N ASP A 258 10.96 10.22 -4.48
CA ASP A 258 11.04 8.80 -4.15
C ASP A 258 10.12 8.43 -2.97
N ALA A 259 9.96 9.33 -2.00
CA ALA A 259 9.02 9.13 -0.89
C ALA A 259 7.55 9.32 -1.29
N SER A 260 7.27 10.00 -2.40
CA SER A 260 5.93 10.42 -2.81
C SER A 260 5.58 10.12 -4.28
N PRO A 261 5.80 8.89 -4.78
CA PRO A 261 5.72 8.57 -6.21
C PRO A 261 4.33 8.75 -6.85
N PHE A 262 3.28 8.85 -6.03
CA PHE A 262 1.88 9.04 -6.44
C PHE A 262 1.33 10.43 -6.10
N VAL A 263 2.13 11.31 -5.50
CA VAL A 263 1.72 12.69 -5.20
C VAL A 263 2.03 13.54 -6.42
N ALA A 264 1.01 14.24 -6.92
CA ALA A 264 1.13 15.22 -8.00
C ALA A 264 2.21 16.26 -7.70
N ASP A 265 2.03 17.01 -6.61
CA ASP A 265 2.89 18.10 -6.17
C ASP A 265 3.79 17.65 -5.02
N ALA A 266 4.85 16.91 -5.36
CA ALA A 266 5.70 16.25 -4.39
C ALA A 266 6.40 17.23 -3.42
N PHE A 267 6.85 18.40 -3.88
CA PHE A 267 7.58 19.35 -3.02
C PHE A 267 6.70 20.08 -2.00
N ASN A 268 5.38 20.01 -2.18
CA ASN A 268 4.40 20.61 -1.30
C ASN A 268 4.03 19.72 -0.10
N ILE A 269 4.60 18.52 0.00
CA ILE A 269 4.37 17.63 1.14
C ILE A 269 4.89 18.27 2.45
N PRO A 270 4.17 18.12 3.56
CA PRO A 270 4.61 18.67 4.83
C PRO A 270 5.65 17.76 5.50
N GLY A 271 6.75 18.33 5.97
CA GLY A 271 7.82 17.59 6.63
C GLY A 271 8.75 18.49 7.43
N ILE A 272 9.87 17.91 7.86
CA ILE A 272 10.91 18.60 8.64
C ILE A 272 12.23 18.49 7.88
N LEU A 273 12.98 19.57 7.87
CA LEU A 273 14.31 19.63 7.29
C LEU A 273 15.28 20.30 8.27
N LEU A 274 16.41 19.66 8.52
CA LEU A 274 17.48 20.21 9.37
C LEU A 274 18.69 20.63 8.54
N PHE A 275 19.29 21.76 8.89
CA PHE A 275 20.56 22.20 8.30
C PHE A 275 21.55 22.60 9.39
N HIS A 276 22.72 21.96 9.40
CA HIS A 276 23.85 22.43 10.17
C HIS A 276 24.71 23.39 9.35
N SER A 277 24.71 24.68 9.71
CA SER A 277 25.59 25.73 9.14
C SER A 277 25.58 25.83 7.61
N PRO A 278 24.39 25.88 6.95
CA PRO A 278 24.30 25.82 5.49
C PRO A 278 24.88 27.04 4.77
N TYR A 279 25.07 28.16 5.47
CA TYR A 279 25.72 29.35 4.92
C TYR A 279 27.16 29.11 4.49
N THR A 280 27.81 28.05 5.00
CA THR A 280 29.16 27.64 4.60
C THR A 280 29.22 27.06 3.19
N LEU A 281 28.08 26.61 2.65
CA LEU A 281 27.93 26.09 1.29
C LEU A 281 27.70 27.20 0.25
N CYS A 282 27.51 28.44 0.71
CA CYS A 282 27.11 29.56 -0.12
C CYS A 282 28.21 30.63 -0.14
N PRO A 283 28.49 31.25 -1.30
CA PRO A 283 29.14 32.54 -1.31
C PRO A 283 28.39 33.54 -0.41
N PRO A 284 29.09 34.44 0.32
CA PRO A 284 28.48 35.30 1.33
C PRO A 284 27.33 36.19 0.86
N ASN A 285 27.24 36.49 -0.44
CA ASN A 285 26.19 37.28 -1.09
C ASN A 285 25.00 36.44 -1.60
N MET A 286 25.13 35.12 -1.68
CA MET A 286 24.09 34.23 -2.23
C MET A 286 23.24 33.55 -1.18
N PHE A 287 23.65 33.56 0.09
CA PHE A 287 22.94 32.87 1.17
C PHE A 287 21.46 33.30 1.29
N SER A 288 21.19 34.60 1.17
CA SER A 288 19.84 35.16 1.18
C SER A 288 18.96 34.59 0.06
N SER A 289 19.49 34.55 -1.16
CA SER A 289 18.83 33.97 -2.34
C SER A 289 18.62 32.46 -2.20
N TRP A 290 19.60 31.77 -1.63
CA TRP A 290 19.51 30.33 -1.36
C TRP A 290 18.39 30.01 -0.36
N MET A 291 18.26 30.77 0.74
CA MET A 291 17.13 30.59 1.66
C MET A 291 15.78 30.82 0.99
N LYS A 292 15.67 31.84 0.12
CA LYS A 292 14.45 32.08 -0.68
C LYS A 292 14.14 30.91 -1.62
N LEU A 293 15.15 30.29 -2.22
CA LEU A 293 15.00 29.09 -3.05
C LEU A 293 14.37 27.94 -2.26
N TRP A 294 14.92 27.61 -1.08
CA TRP A 294 14.37 26.55 -0.23
C TRP A 294 12.96 26.84 0.25
N ASP A 295 12.67 28.10 0.57
CA ASP A 295 11.33 28.53 0.97
C ASP A 295 10.30 28.34 -0.16
N ALA A 296 10.67 28.70 -1.38
CA ALA A 296 9.82 28.61 -2.58
C ALA A 296 9.63 27.16 -3.05
N LEU A 297 10.71 26.38 -3.12
CA LEU A 297 10.62 24.97 -3.55
C LEU A 297 9.84 24.13 -2.55
N PHE A 298 10.07 24.32 -1.24
CA PHE A 298 9.51 23.46 -0.20
C PHE A 298 8.60 24.28 0.73
N PRO A 299 7.41 24.69 0.27
CA PRO A 299 6.56 25.65 0.98
C PRO A 299 6.10 25.14 2.34
N ASN A 300 5.91 23.83 2.50
CA ASN A 300 5.39 23.18 3.71
C ASN A 300 6.45 22.42 4.53
N MET A 301 7.73 22.70 4.35
CA MET A 301 8.77 22.10 5.20
C MET A 301 9.09 23.01 6.39
N GLN A 302 9.07 22.46 7.60
CA GLN A 302 9.62 23.10 8.79
C GLN A 302 11.14 23.02 8.74
N MET A 303 11.79 24.17 8.70
CA MET A 303 13.24 24.32 8.57
C MET A 303 13.85 24.63 9.93
N ILE A 304 14.75 23.80 10.43
CA ILE A 304 15.50 24.06 11.67
C ILE A 304 16.98 24.15 11.32
N VAL A 305 17.57 25.32 11.55
CA VAL A 305 18.87 25.69 10.97
C VAL A 305 19.78 26.30 12.01
N THR A 306 21.05 25.86 12.07
CA THR A 306 22.07 26.55 12.89
C THR A 306 22.85 27.56 12.05
N LEU A 307 22.99 28.79 12.55
CA LEU A 307 23.67 29.89 11.88
C LEU A 307 24.68 30.58 12.80
N SER A 308 25.79 31.07 12.24
CA SER A 308 26.66 32.01 12.98
C SER A 308 25.94 33.35 13.17
N PRO A 309 26.35 34.18 14.16
CA PRO A 309 25.81 35.53 14.32
C PRO A 309 25.89 36.36 13.04
N GLN A 310 26.97 36.24 12.26
CA GLN A 310 27.11 36.97 10.98
C GLN A 310 26.18 36.44 9.88
N ALA A 311 25.83 35.15 9.89
CA ALA A 311 24.89 34.59 8.92
C ALA A 311 23.44 34.96 9.28
N MET A 312 23.11 35.08 10.58
CA MET A 312 21.79 35.50 11.04
C MET A 312 21.40 36.88 10.52
N THR A 313 22.34 37.83 10.44
CA THR A 313 22.07 39.19 9.92
C THR A 313 21.75 39.22 8.42
N LYS A 314 22.03 38.13 7.70
CA LYS A 314 21.77 38.00 6.25
C LYS A 314 20.45 37.29 5.93
N VAL A 315 19.73 36.84 6.95
CA VAL A 315 18.44 36.16 6.77
C VAL A 315 17.38 37.21 6.39
N PRO A 316 16.62 37.02 5.30
CA PRO A 316 15.59 37.98 4.90
C PRO A 316 14.42 38.06 5.88
N ASP A 317 13.88 39.26 6.12
CA ASP A 317 12.65 39.46 6.91
C ASP A 317 11.45 38.69 6.34
N SER A 318 11.40 38.55 5.01
CA SER A 318 10.37 37.77 4.32
C SER A 318 10.43 36.28 4.65
N ILE A 319 11.57 35.77 5.12
CA ILE A 319 11.77 34.39 5.57
C ILE A 319 11.41 34.25 7.06
N VAL A 320 11.87 35.19 7.89
CA VAL A 320 11.60 35.22 9.34
C VAL A 320 10.09 35.28 9.64
N SER A 321 9.35 36.00 8.80
CA SER A 321 7.88 36.14 8.92
C SER A 321 7.08 34.93 8.44
N LYS A 322 7.69 33.95 7.75
CA LYS A 322 6.96 32.78 7.24
C LYS A 322 6.40 31.91 8.37
N ARG A 323 5.18 31.43 8.17
CA ARG A 323 4.48 30.55 9.11
C ARG A 323 3.93 29.33 8.39
N LEU A 324 3.96 28.18 9.06
CA LEU A 324 3.33 26.94 8.64
C LEU A 324 2.03 26.76 9.40
N LYS A 325 0.93 26.52 8.68
CA LYS A 325 -0.36 26.25 9.30
C LYS A 325 -0.33 24.89 9.99
N LEU A 326 -0.79 24.83 11.23
CA LEU A 326 -1.03 23.58 11.93
C LEU A 326 -2.34 22.96 11.45
N PRO A 327 -2.39 21.61 11.36
CA PRO A 327 -3.63 20.92 11.02
C PRO A 327 -4.65 21.14 12.14
N SER A 328 -5.89 21.51 11.80
CA SER A 328 -6.93 21.77 12.79
C SER A 328 -7.06 20.59 13.74
N VAL A 329 -7.16 20.88 15.04
CA VAL A 329 -7.31 19.87 16.09
C VAL A 329 -8.70 19.26 15.94
N SER A 330 -8.83 18.23 15.11
CA SER A 330 -10.03 17.40 15.16
C SER A 330 -9.94 16.60 16.45
N ILE A 331 -10.61 17.03 17.52
CA ILE A 331 -10.85 16.17 18.68
C ILE A 331 -11.96 15.20 18.25
N SER A 332 -11.64 14.25 17.38
CA SER A 332 -12.43 13.04 17.31
C SER A 332 -12.10 12.30 18.58
N LYS A 333 -12.84 12.55 19.66
CA LYS A 333 -12.92 11.57 20.75
C LYS A 333 -13.25 10.27 20.03
N LYS A 334 -12.30 9.34 19.94
CA LYS A 334 -12.64 7.93 19.89
C LYS A 334 -13.46 7.73 21.14
N LYS A 335 -14.78 7.93 21.04
CA LYS A 335 -15.72 7.18 21.86
C LYS A 335 -15.20 5.77 21.65
N SER A 336 -14.59 5.16 22.68
CA SER A 336 -14.59 3.70 22.75
C SER A 336 -16.03 3.38 22.41
N LYS A 337 -16.28 2.79 21.23
CA LYS A 337 -17.67 2.54 20.82
C LYS A 337 -18.26 1.83 22.01
N ALA A 338 -19.18 2.49 22.72
CA ALA A 338 -19.85 1.85 23.84
C ALA A 338 -20.32 0.51 23.27
N PRO A 339 -20.13 -0.61 24.00
CA PRO A 339 -20.59 -1.90 23.50
C PRO A 339 -22.01 -1.68 22.99
N ILE A 340 -22.27 -2.00 21.72
CA ILE A 340 -23.56 -1.72 21.10
C ILE A 340 -24.59 -2.42 22.00
N ILE A 341 -25.36 -1.63 22.76
CA ILE A 341 -26.42 -2.16 23.62
C ILE A 341 -27.55 -2.44 22.67
N LEU A 342 -27.72 -3.72 22.37
CA LEU A 342 -28.79 -4.18 21.51
C LEU A 342 -30.09 -4.20 22.33
N PRO A 343 -31.23 -3.81 21.73
CA PRO A 343 -32.53 -3.95 22.39
C PRO A 343 -32.82 -5.42 22.73
N LYS A 344 -33.76 -5.66 23.65
CA LYS A 344 -34.28 -7.02 23.86
C LYS A 344 -34.81 -7.59 22.52
N LYS A 345 -34.66 -8.90 22.29
CA LYS A 345 -35.02 -9.57 21.02
C LYS A 345 -34.15 -9.14 19.82
N SER A 346 -32.83 -9.26 19.98
CA SER A 346 -31.84 -8.91 18.94
C SER A 346 -31.03 -10.09 18.43
N ILE A 347 -30.81 -10.10 17.12
CA ILE A 347 -29.97 -11.06 16.40
C ILE A 347 -28.70 -10.36 15.92
N LEU A 348 -27.56 -10.99 16.15
CA LEU A 348 -26.26 -10.51 15.69
C LEU A 348 -25.81 -11.32 14.48
N LEU A 349 -25.43 -10.63 13.39
CA LEU A 349 -24.85 -11.25 12.21
C LEU A 349 -23.39 -10.83 12.06
N ILE A 350 -22.51 -11.79 11.85
CA ILE A 350 -21.07 -11.58 11.74
C ILE A 350 -20.59 -12.13 10.38
N ASP A 351 -20.19 -11.22 9.50
CA ASP A 351 -19.47 -11.56 8.27
C ASP A 351 -17.96 -11.61 8.56
N VAL A 352 -17.37 -12.80 8.50
CA VAL A 352 -16.01 -13.04 9.04
C VAL A 352 -14.91 -12.72 8.04
N ASP A 353 -15.13 -13.07 6.77
CA ASP A 353 -14.10 -13.02 5.72
C ASP A 353 -14.64 -12.89 4.29
N SER A 354 -15.91 -12.53 4.10
CA SER A 354 -16.45 -12.32 2.76
C SER A 354 -15.90 -11.04 2.13
N ARG A 355 -15.65 -11.08 0.82
CA ARG A 355 -15.36 -9.90 0.00
C ARG A 355 -16.58 -9.38 -0.74
N LEU A 356 -17.54 -10.26 -1.01
CA LEU A 356 -18.86 -9.94 -1.53
C LEU A 356 -19.88 -10.01 -0.40
N PRO A 357 -21.00 -9.28 -0.48
CA PRO A 357 -22.12 -9.41 0.45
C PRO A 357 -22.53 -10.86 0.68
N ASN A 358 -22.69 -11.24 1.95
CA ASN A 358 -22.96 -12.63 2.31
C ASN A 358 -24.44 -12.95 2.22
N LEU A 359 -24.84 -13.66 1.14
CA LEU A 359 -26.23 -13.98 0.82
C LEU A 359 -26.97 -14.72 1.96
N ALA A 360 -26.29 -15.67 2.63
CA ALA A 360 -26.90 -16.41 3.73
C ALA A 360 -27.26 -15.50 4.92
N LEU A 361 -26.40 -14.52 5.24
CA LEU A 361 -26.69 -13.53 6.27
C LEU A 361 -27.83 -12.59 5.86
N MET A 362 -27.93 -12.23 4.57
CA MET A 362 -29.05 -11.42 4.06
C MET A 362 -30.40 -12.13 4.22
N LYS A 363 -30.46 -13.44 3.93
CA LYS A 363 -31.67 -14.25 4.10
C LYS A 363 -32.03 -14.44 5.57
N LEU A 364 -31.05 -14.68 6.44
CA LEU A 364 -31.24 -14.70 7.90
C LEU A 364 -31.78 -13.36 8.42
N SER A 365 -31.25 -12.23 7.92
CA SER A 365 -31.72 -10.91 8.30
C SER A 365 -33.20 -10.71 7.94
N ASN A 366 -33.60 -11.06 6.72
CA ASN A 366 -35.01 -10.99 6.31
C ASN A 366 -35.91 -11.83 7.22
N TYR A 367 -35.54 -13.10 7.45
CA TYR A 367 -36.31 -14.02 8.29
C TYR A 367 -36.55 -13.51 9.71
N TYR A 368 -35.52 -12.94 10.35
CA TYR A 368 -35.65 -12.47 11.72
C TYR A 368 -36.38 -11.12 11.79
N LYS A 369 -36.13 -10.21 10.84
CA LYS A 369 -36.87 -8.95 10.74
C LYS A 369 -38.37 -9.16 10.52
N SER A 370 -38.76 -10.12 9.67
CA SER A 370 -40.18 -10.44 9.44
C SER A 370 -40.90 -11.00 10.68
N LYS A 371 -40.14 -11.49 11.67
CA LYS A 371 -40.62 -11.92 12.99
C LYS A 371 -40.54 -10.83 14.08
N GLY A 372 -40.25 -9.60 13.68
CA GLY A 372 -40.12 -8.45 14.57
C GLY A 372 -38.87 -8.48 15.44
N TRP A 373 -37.79 -9.15 15.02
CA TRP A 373 -36.49 -9.06 15.70
C TRP A 373 -35.67 -7.88 15.18
N SER A 374 -34.90 -7.26 16.06
CA SER A 374 -33.86 -6.33 15.64
C SER A 374 -32.65 -7.11 15.14
N VAL A 375 -32.12 -6.77 13.95
CA VAL A 375 -30.98 -7.47 13.36
C VAL A 375 -29.84 -6.47 13.15
N VAL A 376 -28.65 -6.82 13.66
CA VAL A 376 -27.47 -5.97 13.58
C VAL A 376 -26.29 -6.74 12.98
N LYS A 377 -25.68 -6.18 11.92
CA LYS A 377 -24.41 -6.66 11.36
C LYS A 377 -23.25 -6.04 12.11
N VAL A 378 -22.30 -6.84 12.59
CA VAL A 378 -21.05 -6.33 13.19
C VAL A 378 -19.83 -6.96 12.53
N ARG A 379 -18.70 -6.26 12.66
CA ARG A 379 -17.39 -6.83 12.30
C ARG A 379 -16.95 -7.82 13.38
N PRO A 380 -16.15 -8.85 13.06
CA PRO A 380 -15.70 -9.86 14.02
C PRO A 380 -14.97 -9.30 15.25
N GLU A 381 -14.34 -8.13 15.12
CA GLU A 381 -13.58 -7.50 16.20
C GLU A 381 -14.47 -6.72 17.19
N LEU A 382 -15.72 -6.41 16.80
CA LEU A 382 -16.66 -5.66 17.64
C LEU A 382 -17.43 -6.63 18.53
N LYS A 383 -16.97 -6.74 19.79
CA LYS A 383 -17.69 -7.48 20.83
C LYS A 383 -18.92 -6.70 21.27
N THR A 384 -20.08 -7.31 21.14
CA THR A 384 -21.35 -6.79 21.66
C THR A 384 -21.82 -7.66 22.83
N LYS A 385 -22.44 -7.03 23.83
CA LYS A 385 -23.14 -7.74 24.90
C LYS A 385 -24.64 -7.73 24.55
N HIS A 386 -25.38 -8.77 24.95
CA HIS A 386 -26.85 -8.83 24.88
C HIS A 386 -27.52 -9.16 23.52
N ALA A 387 -26.89 -9.94 22.65
CA ALA A 387 -27.62 -10.63 21.56
C ALA A 387 -28.18 -11.98 22.02
N GLU A 388 -29.39 -12.32 21.58
CA GLU A 388 -30.07 -13.57 21.94
C GLU A 388 -29.56 -14.74 21.08
N LYS A 389 -29.41 -14.49 19.78
CA LYS A 389 -28.75 -15.43 18.86
C LYS A 389 -27.73 -14.71 18.00
N ILE A 390 -26.62 -15.40 17.73
CA ILE A 390 -25.50 -14.86 16.96
C ILE A 390 -25.20 -15.83 15.82
N PHE A 391 -25.16 -15.31 14.60
CA PHE A 391 -24.80 -16.09 13.42
C PHE A 391 -23.50 -15.55 12.82
N ALA A 392 -22.54 -16.44 12.58
CA ALA A 392 -21.28 -16.08 11.92
C ALA A 392 -21.09 -16.90 10.63
N SER A 393 -20.86 -16.22 9.53
CA SER A 393 -20.61 -16.85 8.22
C SER A 393 -19.13 -16.76 7.86
N VAL A 394 -18.54 -17.91 7.51
CA VAL A 394 -17.11 -18.06 7.17
C VAL A 394 -16.97 -18.79 5.84
N ILE A 395 -16.31 -18.15 4.89
CA ILE A 395 -16.07 -18.71 3.57
C ILE A 395 -14.76 -19.50 3.54
N PHE A 396 -13.71 -19.03 4.22
CA PHE A 396 -12.38 -19.64 4.14
C PHE A 396 -11.93 -20.28 5.47
N ASN A 397 -11.41 -21.51 5.40
CA ASN A 397 -10.87 -22.26 6.56
C ASN A 397 -9.72 -21.54 7.28
N LYS A 398 -8.92 -20.70 6.59
CA LYS A 398 -7.88 -19.87 7.23
C LYS A 398 -8.42 -18.92 8.31
N SER A 399 -9.73 -18.66 8.33
CA SER A 399 -10.39 -17.78 9.29
C SER A 399 -10.90 -18.51 10.54
N LEU A 400 -10.66 -19.82 10.68
CA LEU A 400 -11.13 -20.62 11.82
C LEU A 400 -10.63 -20.10 13.19
N ASN A 401 -9.43 -19.51 13.25
CA ASN A 401 -8.93 -18.88 14.49
C ASN A 401 -9.82 -17.72 14.97
N LYS A 402 -10.47 -16.99 14.05
CA LYS A 402 -11.44 -15.95 14.42
C LYS A 402 -12.70 -16.57 15.01
N ILE A 403 -13.14 -17.71 14.48
CA ILE A 403 -14.27 -18.46 15.03
C ILE A 403 -13.98 -18.95 16.44
N ASN A 404 -12.79 -19.52 16.70
CA ASN A 404 -12.44 -19.98 18.04
C ASN A 404 -12.53 -18.84 19.07
N ARG A 405 -12.08 -17.63 18.71
CA ARG A 405 -12.22 -16.43 19.56
C ARG A 405 -13.67 -16.01 19.77
N LEU A 406 -14.51 -16.09 18.74
CA LEU A 406 -15.93 -15.80 18.83
C LEU A 406 -16.64 -16.83 19.71
N ASN A 407 -16.29 -18.12 19.56
CA ASN A 407 -16.85 -19.21 20.36
C ASN A 407 -16.51 -19.04 21.83
N ASN A 408 -15.25 -18.73 22.16
CA ASN A 408 -14.81 -18.44 23.53
C ASN A 408 -15.54 -17.25 24.17
N TYR A 409 -16.03 -16.30 23.36
CA TYR A 409 -16.71 -15.11 23.87
C TYR A 409 -18.24 -15.26 23.94
N TYR A 410 -18.84 -15.90 22.95
CA TYR A 410 -20.29 -15.99 22.81
C TYR A 410 -20.88 -17.32 23.31
N GLY A 411 -20.06 -18.36 23.42
CA GLY A 411 -20.46 -19.71 23.82
C GLY A 411 -21.56 -20.26 22.93
N ASP A 412 -22.50 -20.97 23.55
CA ASP A 412 -23.58 -21.71 22.86
C ASP A 412 -24.55 -20.84 22.06
N ARG A 413 -24.52 -19.52 22.26
CA ARG A 413 -25.33 -18.57 21.46
C ARG A 413 -24.81 -18.38 20.03
N LEU A 414 -23.58 -18.80 19.75
CA LEU A 414 -22.95 -18.68 18.44
C LEU A 414 -23.31 -19.86 17.55
N THR A 415 -23.98 -19.59 16.44
CA THR A 415 -24.16 -20.52 15.33
C THR A 415 -23.25 -20.13 14.17
N THR A 416 -22.31 -20.99 13.81
CA THR A 416 -21.41 -20.77 12.68
C THR A 416 -21.88 -21.47 11.41
N GLY A 417 -21.58 -20.92 10.25
CA GLY A 417 -21.89 -21.53 8.95
C GLY A 417 -20.94 -21.08 7.86
N GLY A 418 -21.16 -21.60 6.65
CA GLY A 418 -20.31 -21.35 5.48
C GLY A 418 -19.22 -22.41 5.27
N SER A 419 -18.68 -22.44 4.05
CA SER A 419 -17.77 -23.49 3.57
C SER A 419 -16.47 -23.60 4.37
N GLY A 420 -16.05 -22.53 5.06
CA GLY A 420 -14.85 -22.56 5.89
C GLY A 420 -15.00 -23.38 7.17
N VAL A 421 -16.25 -23.66 7.59
CA VAL A 421 -16.58 -24.48 8.78
C VAL A 421 -17.19 -25.81 8.37
N SER A 422 -18.17 -25.79 7.46
CA SER A 422 -18.83 -27.02 6.99
C SER A 422 -19.35 -26.82 5.57
N ILE A 423 -18.99 -27.75 4.69
CA ILE A 423 -19.50 -27.80 3.31
C ILE A 423 -20.89 -28.44 3.23
N THR A 424 -21.36 -29.13 4.27
CA THR A 424 -22.67 -29.80 4.29
C THR A 424 -23.75 -28.99 4.99
N LYS A 425 -23.37 -28.05 5.87
CA LYS A 425 -24.34 -27.21 6.59
C LYS A 425 -25.11 -26.31 5.62
N ARG A 426 -26.44 -26.33 5.71
CA ARG A 426 -27.36 -25.52 4.90
C ARG A 426 -28.25 -24.66 5.78
N LEU A 427 -28.76 -23.57 5.23
CA LEU A 427 -29.89 -22.88 5.84
C LEU A 427 -31.13 -23.76 5.78
N PRO A 428 -32.05 -23.67 6.75
CA PRO A 428 -33.37 -24.29 6.62
C PRO A 428 -34.05 -23.82 5.33
N LYS A 429 -34.77 -24.71 4.64
CA LYS A 429 -35.42 -24.43 3.35
C LYS A 429 -36.33 -23.19 3.40
N THR A 430 -37.03 -23.00 4.52
CA THR A 430 -37.88 -21.83 4.77
C THR A 430 -37.12 -20.50 4.84
N ILE A 431 -35.84 -20.52 5.21
CA ILE A 431 -34.97 -19.33 5.21
C ILE A 431 -34.24 -19.22 3.87
N GLU A 432 -33.77 -20.33 3.31
CA GLU A 432 -33.09 -20.35 2.02
C GLU A 432 -33.98 -19.83 0.89
N ASN A 433 -35.29 -20.06 0.93
CA ASN A 433 -36.22 -19.58 -0.10
C ASN A 433 -36.65 -18.11 0.09
N LEU A 434 -36.19 -17.42 1.14
CA LEU A 434 -36.52 -16.01 1.33
C LEU A 434 -35.67 -15.12 0.45
N GLN A 435 -36.26 -13.98 0.09
CA GLN A 435 -35.56 -12.90 -0.58
C GLN A 435 -34.48 -12.30 0.33
N PRO A 436 -33.31 -11.90 -0.22
CA PRO A 436 -32.24 -11.33 0.59
C PRO A 436 -32.56 -9.91 1.06
N ASP A 437 -32.23 -9.61 2.32
CA ASP A 437 -32.30 -8.25 2.87
C ASP A 437 -31.12 -7.38 2.42
N TYR A 438 -31.35 -6.57 1.38
CA TYR A 438 -30.35 -5.65 0.83
C TYR A 438 -29.96 -4.50 1.78
N SER A 439 -30.79 -4.16 2.79
CA SER A 439 -30.42 -3.14 3.78
C SER A 439 -29.21 -3.56 4.65
N LEU A 440 -28.90 -4.86 4.68
CA LEU A 440 -27.74 -5.39 5.38
C LEU A 440 -26.41 -5.02 4.71
N TYR A 441 -26.41 -4.79 3.39
CA TYR A 441 -25.25 -4.42 2.58
C TYR A 441 -25.63 -3.25 1.65
N PRO A 442 -25.77 -2.03 2.19
CA PRO A 442 -26.19 -0.86 1.41
C PRO A 442 -25.24 -0.55 0.24
N GLU A 443 -23.99 -1.00 0.30
CA GLU A 443 -23.01 -0.87 -0.78
C GLU A 443 -23.38 -1.60 -2.10
N LEU A 444 -24.40 -2.46 -2.09
CA LEU A 444 -24.93 -3.07 -3.31
C LEU A 444 -25.74 -2.08 -4.16
N GLU A 445 -26.32 -1.05 -3.56
CA GLU A 445 -27.13 -0.04 -4.24
C GLU A 445 -28.19 -0.68 -5.16
N ASP A 446 -28.02 -0.52 -6.48
CA ASP A 446 -28.90 -0.98 -7.54
C ASP A 446 -28.61 -2.41 -8.04
N ARG A 447 -27.74 -3.16 -7.34
CA ARG A 447 -27.26 -4.48 -7.78
C ARG A 447 -27.96 -5.60 -7.03
N ALA A 448 -28.52 -6.53 -7.78
CA ALA A 448 -28.93 -7.84 -7.28
C ALA A 448 -27.71 -8.74 -7.05
N ILE A 449 -27.83 -9.70 -6.14
CA ILE A 449 -26.80 -10.74 -5.91
C ILE A 449 -27.45 -12.07 -5.57
N GLY A 450 -27.02 -13.15 -6.22
CA GLY A 450 -27.57 -14.48 -5.94
C GLY A 450 -27.23 -15.52 -6.99
N PHE A 451 -28.00 -16.60 -7.01
CA PHE A 451 -27.83 -17.77 -7.86
C PHE A 451 -29.08 -17.96 -8.71
N LEU A 452 -28.91 -18.18 -10.02
CA LEU A 452 -29.95 -18.77 -10.86
C LEU A 452 -29.85 -20.29 -10.81
N THR A 453 -28.62 -20.79 -10.72
CA THR A 453 -28.22 -22.20 -10.75
C THR A 453 -27.18 -22.48 -9.68
N ARG A 454 -27.10 -23.73 -9.24
CA ARG A 454 -26.03 -24.21 -8.35
C ARG A 454 -25.51 -25.54 -8.83
N GLY A 455 -24.25 -25.82 -8.50
CA GLY A 455 -23.61 -27.09 -8.85
C GLY A 455 -22.75 -27.02 -10.10
N CYS A 456 -21.93 -28.05 -10.26
CA CYS A 456 -21.02 -28.20 -11.39
C CYS A 456 -20.77 -29.70 -11.63
N PRO A 457 -20.88 -30.21 -12.86
CA PRO A 457 -20.69 -31.63 -13.15
C PRO A 457 -19.22 -32.03 -13.23
N LYS A 458 -18.29 -31.06 -13.25
CA LYS A 458 -16.85 -31.31 -13.33
C LYS A 458 -16.36 -31.93 -12.02
N LYS A 459 -15.34 -32.79 -12.11
CA LYS A 459 -14.74 -33.48 -10.94
C LYS A 459 -13.32 -32.97 -10.64
N CYS A 460 -13.13 -31.64 -10.69
CA CYS A 460 -11.84 -31.04 -10.39
C CYS A 460 -11.45 -31.35 -8.93
N GLU A 461 -10.31 -32.01 -8.71
CA GLU A 461 -9.87 -32.48 -7.38
C GLU A 461 -9.83 -31.35 -6.33
N PHE A 462 -9.41 -30.15 -6.75
CA PHE A 462 -9.29 -28.98 -5.86
C PHE A 462 -10.64 -28.33 -5.49
N CYS A 463 -11.73 -28.66 -6.19
CA CYS A 463 -12.98 -27.92 -6.14
C CYS A 463 -13.99 -28.58 -5.19
N ILE A 464 -14.55 -27.78 -4.27
CA ILE A 464 -15.57 -28.26 -3.32
C ILE A 464 -16.99 -28.32 -3.91
N VAL A 465 -17.24 -27.64 -5.03
CA VAL A 465 -18.59 -27.45 -5.58
C VAL A 465 -19.31 -28.78 -5.84
N PRO A 466 -18.72 -29.80 -6.49
CA PRO A 466 -19.45 -31.02 -6.81
C PRO A 466 -19.91 -31.78 -5.56
N VAL A 467 -19.11 -31.75 -4.48
CA VAL A 467 -19.45 -32.36 -3.19
C VAL A 467 -20.49 -31.51 -2.45
N LYS A 468 -20.38 -30.19 -2.55
CA LYS A 468 -21.23 -29.23 -1.84
C LYS A 468 -22.61 -29.10 -2.50
N GLU A 469 -22.66 -28.72 -3.76
CA GLU A 469 -23.88 -28.31 -4.47
C GLU A 469 -24.38 -29.40 -5.44
N GLY A 470 -23.55 -30.41 -5.76
CA GLY A 470 -23.93 -31.50 -6.65
C GLY A 470 -23.87 -31.15 -8.14
N LYS A 471 -24.69 -31.86 -8.93
CA LYS A 471 -24.88 -31.57 -10.36
C LYS A 471 -25.63 -30.25 -10.54
N THR A 472 -25.38 -29.58 -11.67
CA THR A 472 -25.98 -28.29 -11.97
C THR A 472 -27.51 -28.38 -12.04
N HIS A 473 -28.19 -27.53 -11.28
CA HIS A 473 -29.64 -27.41 -11.24
C HIS A 473 -30.06 -25.96 -11.00
N GLN A 474 -31.26 -25.59 -11.45
CA GLN A 474 -31.82 -24.26 -11.24
C GLN A 474 -32.37 -24.11 -9.82
N VAL A 475 -32.17 -22.93 -9.22
CA VAL A 475 -32.60 -22.59 -7.85
C VAL A 475 -33.38 -21.27 -7.77
N SER A 476 -33.40 -20.48 -8.84
CA SER A 476 -34.17 -19.23 -8.97
C SER A 476 -34.43 -18.97 -10.45
N ASP A 477 -35.48 -18.20 -10.76
CA ASP A 477 -35.60 -17.50 -12.04
C ASP A 477 -34.99 -16.09 -11.96
N LEU A 478 -34.91 -15.44 -13.13
CA LEU A 478 -34.27 -14.15 -13.29
C LEU A 478 -35.05 -13.00 -12.66
N ASP A 479 -36.39 -13.03 -12.69
CA ASP A 479 -37.22 -11.95 -12.16
C ASP A 479 -37.20 -11.93 -10.63
N ASP A 480 -37.32 -13.10 -10.01
CA ASP A 480 -37.19 -13.28 -8.55
C ASP A 480 -35.82 -12.82 -8.05
N LEU A 481 -34.75 -13.07 -8.82
CA LEU A 481 -33.40 -12.66 -8.45
C LEU A 481 -33.20 -11.14 -8.60
N LEU A 482 -33.68 -10.55 -9.70
CA LEU A 482 -33.49 -9.13 -9.98
C LEU A 482 -34.30 -8.24 -9.03
N GLN A 483 -35.54 -8.63 -8.71
CA GLN A 483 -36.48 -7.78 -7.97
C GLN A 483 -36.51 -6.35 -8.51
N ASN A 484 -36.77 -6.20 -9.82
CA ASN A 484 -36.78 -4.93 -10.55
C ASN A 484 -35.43 -4.19 -10.68
N ARG A 485 -34.31 -4.80 -10.30
CA ARG A 485 -32.97 -4.25 -10.56
C ARG A 485 -32.50 -4.55 -11.98
N SER A 486 -31.59 -3.74 -12.50
CA SER A 486 -31.02 -3.90 -13.85
C SER A 486 -29.57 -4.40 -13.87
N LYS A 487 -28.99 -4.65 -12.70
CA LYS A 487 -27.62 -5.15 -12.53
C LYS A 487 -27.63 -6.37 -11.61
N VAL A 488 -26.89 -7.42 -11.94
CA VAL A 488 -26.83 -8.65 -11.14
C VAL A 488 -25.42 -9.22 -11.01
N ILE A 489 -25.05 -9.55 -9.79
CA ILE A 489 -23.85 -10.32 -9.45
C ILE A 489 -24.28 -11.79 -9.32
N LEU A 490 -23.96 -12.59 -10.33
CA LEU A 490 -24.27 -14.02 -10.36
C LEU A 490 -23.18 -14.81 -9.63
N LEU A 491 -23.61 -15.62 -8.68
CA LEU A 491 -22.78 -16.51 -7.87
C LEU A 491 -22.73 -17.94 -8.42
N ASP A 492 -23.41 -18.22 -9.54
CA ASP A 492 -23.54 -19.53 -10.17
C ASP A 492 -22.20 -20.25 -10.36
N ASP A 493 -22.09 -21.49 -9.88
CA ASP A 493 -20.82 -22.22 -9.91
C ASP A 493 -20.33 -22.55 -11.33
N ASN A 494 -21.27 -22.94 -12.22
CA ASN A 494 -21.01 -23.18 -13.63
C ASN A 494 -22.32 -23.08 -14.44
N ILE A 495 -22.82 -21.86 -14.64
CA ILE A 495 -24.10 -21.62 -15.34
C ILE A 495 -24.14 -22.26 -16.75
N LEU A 496 -23.02 -22.31 -17.47
CA LEU A 496 -22.93 -22.90 -18.81
C LEU A 496 -23.15 -24.41 -18.86
N SER A 497 -23.02 -25.08 -17.71
CA SER A 497 -23.29 -26.51 -17.57
C SER A 497 -24.75 -26.84 -17.28
N TYR A 498 -25.59 -25.83 -17.04
CA TYR A 498 -27.04 -26.01 -16.93
C TYR A 498 -27.62 -26.35 -18.32
N PRO A 499 -28.43 -27.42 -18.47
CA PRO A 499 -28.96 -27.80 -19.77
C PRO A 499 -29.73 -26.68 -20.49
N ASN A 500 -30.45 -25.83 -19.73
CA ASN A 500 -31.24 -24.73 -20.27
C ASN A 500 -30.54 -23.36 -20.14
N ALA A 501 -29.21 -23.33 -20.04
CA ALA A 501 -28.44 -22.08 -19.89
C ALA A 501 -28.73 -21.06 -21.00
N ASP A 502 -28.97 -21.54 -22.23
CA ASP A 502 -29.22 -20.68 -23.39
C ASP A 502 -30.52 -19.88 -23.22
N GLN A 503 -31.55 -20.46 -22.58
CA GLN A 503 -32.80 -19.73 -22.26
C GLN A 503 -32.53 -18.59 -21.28
N LEU A 504 -31.76 -18.85 -20.20
CA LEU A 504 -31.38 -17.83 -19.23
C LEU A 504 -30.58 -16.70 -19.89
N PHE A 505 -29.68 -17.01 -20.82
CA PHE A 505 -28.91 -15.99 -21.54
C PHE A 505 -29.80 -15.15 -22.47
N GLU A 506 -30.75 -15.76 -23.18
CA GLU A 506 -31.67 -15.00 -24.02
C GLU A 506 -32.56 -14.08 -23.17
N GLU A 507 -33.05 -14.54 -22.01
CA GLU A 507 -33.78 -13.68 -21.05
C GLU A 507 -32.93 -12.49 -20.58
N MET A 508 -31.66 -12.71 -20.25
CA MET A 508 -30.73 -11.63 -19.86
C MET A 508 -30.55 -10.60 -20.98
N VAL A 509 -30.47 -11.07 -22.24
CA VAL A 509 -30.35 -10.19 -23.41
C VAL A 509 -31.65 -9.40 -23.62
N GLN A 510 -32.80 -10.06 -23.56
CA GLN A 510 -34.12 -9.42 -23.75
C GLN A 510 -34.38 -8.36 -22.68
N LYS A 511 -34.06 -8.65 -21.41
CA LYS A 511 -34.18 -7.68 -20.31
C LYS A 511 -33.07 -6.61 -20.30
N ASN A 512 -32.07 -6.72 -21.17
CA ASN A 512 -30.98 -5.75 -21.34
C ASN A 512 -30.22 -5.40 -20.05
N ILE A 513 -30.05 -6.40 -19.17
CA ILE A 513 -29.42 -6.23 -17.87
C ILE A 513 -27.89 -6.25 -17.96
N SER A 514 -27.24 -5.72 -16.92
CA SER A 514 -25.80 -5.87 -16.73
C SER A 514 -25.51 -7.04 -15.81
N VAL A 515 -24.59 -7.91 -16.21
CA VAL A 515 -24.32 -9.17 -15.51
C VAL A 515 -22.85 -9.23 -15.14
N ASN A 516 -22.57 -9.51 -13.88
CA ASN A 516 -21.25 -9.95 -13.45
C ASN A 516 -21.29 -11.46 -13.19
N PHE A 517 -20.63 -12.23 -14.04
CA PHE A 517 -20.35 -13.65 -13.82
C PHE A 517 -19.17 -13.76 -12.85
N THR A 518 -19.44 -13.87 -11.55
CA THR A 518 -18.35 -13.89 -10.53
C THR A 518 -17.51 -15.15 -10.62
N GLN A 519 -18.14 -16.27 -11.00
CA GLN A 519 -17.45 -17.50 -11.32
C GLN A 519 -17.07 -17.46 -12.80
N SER A 520 -15.88 -17.97 -13.12
CA SER A 520 -15.42 -18.02 -14.51
C SER A 520 -16.39 -18.83 -15.38
N LEU A 521 -16.64 -18.33 -16.58
CA LEU A 521 -17.35 -19.09 -17.61
C LEU A 521 -16.47 -20.26 -18.07
N ASP A 522 -17.05 -21.47 -18.14
CA ASP A 522 -16.35 -22.66 -18.63
C ASP A 522 -16.16 -22.56 -20.16
N LEU A 523 -14.97 -22.16 -20.58
CA LEU A 523 -14.62 -21.96 -21.98
C LEU A 523 -14.72 -23.25 -22.81
N MET A 524 -14.67 -24.44 -22.19
CA MET A 524 -14.88 -25.71 -22.88
C MET A 524 -16.33 -25.89 -23.36
N LEU A 525 -17.28 -25.24 -22.69
CA LEU A 525 -18.72 -25.32 -22.98
C LEU A 525 -19.22 -24.17 -23.88
N ILE A 526 -18.31 -23.34 -24.38
CA ILE A 526 -18.64 -22.26 -25.31
C ILE A 526 -18.77 -22.81 -26.73
N THR A 527 -19.93 -22.57 -27.32
CA THR A 527 -20.20 -22.73 -28.76
C THR A 527 -20.20 -21.37 -29.45
N LYS A 528 -20.27 -21.37 -30.78
CA LYS A 528 -20.37 -20.12 -31.56
C LYS A 528 -21.62 -19.32 -31.19
N GLU A 529 -22.73 -20.01 -30.94
CA GLU A 529 -24.03 -19.44 -30.58
C GLU A 529 -23.97 -18.82 -29.18
N ARG A 530 -23.45 -19.56 -28.20
CA ARG A 530 -23.27 -19.06 -26.82
C ARG A 530 -22.34 -17.85 -26.76
N ALA A 531 -21.24 -17.86 -27.53
CA ALA A 531 -20.35 -16.70 -27.62
C ALA A 531 -21.10 -15.46 -28.15
N LYS A 532 -21.91 -15.60 -29.21
CA LYS A 532 -22.73 -14.50 -29.74
C LYS A 532 -23.73 -13.97 -28.70
N MET A 533 -24.39 -14.85 -27.94
CA MET A 533 -25.33 -14.45 -26.89
C MET A 533 -24.61 -13.70 -25.76
N LEU A 534 -23.50 -14.24 -25.25
CA LEU A 534 -22.69 -13.60 -24.22
C LEU A 534 -22.07 -12.25 -24.68
N ARG A 535 -21.86 -12.05 -25.98
CA ARG A 535 -21.47 -10.75 -26.54
C ARG A 535 -22.61 -9.73 -26.55
N ARG A 536 -23.87 -10.17 -26.58
CA ARG A 536 -25.06 -9.31 -26.46
C ARG A 536 -25.35 -8.96 -25.00
N ILE A 537 -24.91 -9.77 -24.04
CA ILE A 537 -25.01 -9.48 -22.60
C ILE A 537 -23.94 -8.46 -22.19
N LYS A 538 -24.34 -7.45 -21.40
CA LYS A 538 -23.42 -6.49 -20.78
C LYS A 538 -22.65 -7.17 -19.64
N CYS A 539 -21.58 -7.88 -19.98
CA CYS A 539 -20.73 -8.58 -19.03
C CYS A 539 -19.79 -7.59 -18.33
N HIS A 540 -19.88 -7.45 -17.00
CA HIS A 540 -19.17 -6.43 -16.22
C HIS A 540 -18.28 -7.01 -15.12
N ASN A 541 -17.39 -6.17 -14.59
CA ASN A 541 -16.76 -6.42 -13.29
C ASN A 541 -17.74 -6.25 -12.12
N THR A 542 -17.36 -6.69 -10.91
CA THR A 542 -18.23 -6.65 -9.70
C THR A 542 -18.67 -5.23 -9.31
N LYS A 543 -17.91 -4.20 -9.73
CA LYS A 543 -18.23 -2.79 -9.50
C LYS A 543 -19.10 -2.18 -10.62
N PHE A 544 -19.35 -2.91 -11.70
CA PHE A 544 -20.08 -2.41 -12.88
C PHE A 544 -19.49 -1.15 -13.49
N THR A 545 -18.16 -1.01 -13.45
CA THR A 545 -17.43 0.17 -13.97
C THR A 545 -16.80 -0.07 -15.34
N ARG A 546 -16.64 -1.35 -15.73
CA ARG A 546 -16.08 -1.72 -17.03
C ARG A 546 -16.63 -3.07 -17.47
N ASN A 547 -16.67 -3.28 -18.78
CA ASN A 547 -16.95 -4.61 -19.34
C ASN A 547 -15.81 -5.55 -18.97
N ASN A 548 -16.14 -6.78 -18.58
CA ASN A 548 -15.14 -7.79 -18.25
C ASN A 548 -15.71 -9.20 -18.43
N TYR A 549 -14.92 -10.08 -19.03
CA TYR A 549 -15.20 -11.51 -19.11
C TYR A 549 -14.24 -12.27 -18.19
N TYR A 550 -14.72 -13.35 -17.57
CA TYR A 550 -13.90 -14.18 -16.68
C TYR A 550 -13.88 -15.62 -17.22
N PHE A 551 -12.68 -16.14 -17.45
CA PHE A 551 -12.43 -17.54 -17.80
C PHE A 551 -11.46 -18.15 -16.79
N SER A 552 -11.37 -19.48 -16.75
CA SER A 552 -10.35 -20.19 -15.96
C SER A 552 -9.47 -21.01 -16.87
N LEU A 553 -8.18 -21.10 -16.54
CA LEU A 553 -7.26 -22.05 -17.16
C LEU A 553 -6.44 -22.68 -16.04
N ASN A 554 -6.65 -23.97 -15.76
CA ASN A 554 -6.06 -24.64 -14.60
C ASN A 554 -4.96 -25.65 -14.97
N ASN A 555 -4.91 -26.11 -16.22
CA ASN A 555 -3.90 -27.03 -16.74
C ASN A 555 -3.66 -26.76 -18.23
N THR A 556 -2.83 -27.57 -18.87
CA THR A 556 -2.48 -27.52 -20.30
C THR A 556 -3.36 -28.43 -21.16
N ASP A 557 -4.43 -29.01 -20.59
CA ASP A 557 -5.33 -29.88 -21.34
C ASP A 557 -6.16 -29.05 -22.33
N HIS A 558 -6.35 -29.60 -23.54
CA HIS A 558 -7.27 -29.05 -24.54
C HIS A 558 -7.03 -27.59 -24.97
N LEU A 559 -5.80 -27.06 -24.87
CA LEU A 559 -5.50 -25.67 -25.24
C LEU A 559 -5.98 -25.29 -26.66
N ASN A 560 -5.90 -26.20 -27.62
CA ASN A 560 -6.39 -25.97 -29.00
C ASN A 560 -7.91 -25.75 -29.04
N LEU A 561 -8.67 -26.54 -28.28
CA LEU A 561 -10.12 -26.39 -28.17
C LEU A 561 -10.47 -25.07 -27.47
N LEU A 562 -9.77 -24.75 -26.38
CA LEU A 562 -9.95 -23.48 -25.67
C LEU A 562 -9.67 -22.28 -26.58
N ARG A 563 -8.60 -22.32 -27.39
CA ARG A 563 -8.29 -21.29 -28.37
C ARG A 563 -9.40 -21.13 -29.41
N ARG A 564 -9.90 -22.24 -29.95
CA ARG A 564 -11.00 -22.23 -30.92
C ARG A 564 -12.26 -21.59 -30.31
N ASN A 565 -12.65 -22.03 -29.11
CA ASN A 565 -13.83 -21.54 -28.42
C ASN A 565 -13.69 -20.06 -28.03
N TYR A 566 -12.51 -19.64 -27.60
CA TYR A 566 -12.17 -18.24 -27.37
C TYR A 566 -12.33 -17.39 -28.65
N GLY A 567 -11.89 -17.94 -29.79
CA GLY A 567 -11.99 -17.29 -31.09
C GLY A 567 -13.42 -16.95 -31.51
N TYR A 568 -14.44 -17.67 -31.02
CA TYR A 568 -15.84 -17.34 -31.32
C TYR A 568 -16.30 -15.99 -30.77
N PHE A 569 -15.65 -15.46 -29.73
CA PHE A 569 -15.96 -14.13 -29.19
C PHE A 569 -15.42 -12.98 -30.03
N GLN A 570 -14.37 -13.23 -30.83
CA GLN A 570 -13.69 -12.22 -31.65
C GLN A 570 -13.28 -10.96 -30.87
N PHE A 571 -12.72 -11.15 -29.66
CA PHE A 571 -12.27 -10.04 -28.82
C PHE A 571 -11.21 -9.18 -29.52
N LYS A 572 -11.32 -7.87 -29.33
CA LYS A 572 -10.42 -6.85 -29.88
C LYS A 572 -9.41 -6.41 -28.83
N PRO A 573 -8.18 -6.02 -29.24
CA PRO A 573 -7.23 -5.37 -28.33
C PRO A 573 -7.87 -4.20 -27.57
N GLY A 574 -7.65 -4.13 -26.25
CA GLY A 574 -8.22 -3.09 -25.38
C GLY A 574 -9.49 -3.51 -24.64
N GLU A 575 -10.15 -4.61 -25.04
CA GLU A 575 -11.17 -5.24 -24.21
C GLU A 575 -10.55 -5.87 -22.94
N ASN A 576 -11.39 -6.25 -21.96
CA ASN A 576 -10.92 -6.84 -20.72
C ASN A 576 -11.41 -8.29 -20.59
N VAL A 577 -10.48 -9.24 -20.74
CA VAL A 577 -10.75 -10.66 -20.56
C VAL A 577 -9.80 -11.24 -19.52
N GLU A 578 -10.32 -11.47 -18.32
CA GLU A 578 -9.56 -11.98 -17.18
C GLU A 578 -9.55 -13.51 -17.17
N PHE A 579 -8.37 -14.10 -17.08
CA PHE A 579 -8.19 -15.51 -16.80
C PHE A 579 -7.82 -15.70 -15.32
N ILE A 580 -8.69 -16.38 -14.58
CA ILE A 580 -8.36 -16.92 -13.26
C ILE A 580 -7.34 -18.04 -13.47
N TYR A 581 -6.14 -17.81 -12.93
CA TYR A 581 -4.99 -18.68 -13.07
C TYR A 581 -4.59 -19.20 -11.69
N MET A 582 -4.93 -20.46 -11.44
CA MET A 582 -4.51 -21.14 -10.22
C MET A 582 -3.07 -21.67 -10.37
N TYR A 583 -2.21 -21.40 -9.40
CA TYR A 583 -0.85 -21.93 -9.33
C TYR A 583 -0.58 -22.67 -8.01
N GLY A 584 0.47 -23.48 -7.99
CA GLY A 584 0.91 -24.17 -6.77
C GLY A 584 0.00 -25.31 -6.34
N TYR A 585 -0.72 -25.96 -7.28
CA TYR A 585 -1.49 -27.18 -7.01
C TYR A 585 -0.80 -28.42 -7.55
N ASN A 586 -0.93 -28.70 -8.86
CA ASN A 586 -0.50 -29.95 -9.48
C ASN A 586 0.09 -29.77 -10.88
N THR A 587 0.57 -28.56 -11.19
CA THR A 587 1.28 -28.24 -12.43
C THR A 587 2.78 -28.15 -12.18
N THR A 588 3.56 -28.57 -13.16
CA THR A 588 5.00 -28.31 -13.26
C THR A 588 5.27 -26.84 -13.57
N PHE A 589 6.51 -26.39 -13.36
CA PHE A 589 6.85 -25.01 -13.70
C PHE A 589 6.75 -24.74 -15.21
N GLN A 590 7.15 -25.69 -16.06
CA GLN A 590 6.99 -25.59 -17.52
C GLN A 590 5.51 -25.43 -17.92
N GLU A 591 4.60 -26.23 -17.36
CA GLU A 591 3.16 -26.10 -17.64
C GLU A 591 2.61 -24.73 -17.20
N ASP A 592 3.12 -24.19 -16.09
CA ASP A 592 2.78 -22.84 -15.65
C ASP A 592 3.21 -21.79 -16.69
N ILE A 593 4.40 -21.93 -17.29
CA ILE A 593 4.86 -21.07 -18.40
C ILE A 593 4.00 -21.24 -19.64
N ASP A 594 3.70 -22.47 -20.05
CA ASP A 594 2.91 -22.77 -21.24
C ASP A 594 1.50 -22.19 -21.16
N ARG A 595 0.88 -22.28 -19.98
CA ARG A 595 -0.43 -21.66 -19.70
C ARG A 595 -0.36 -20.14 -19.78
N LEU A 596 0.69 -19.52 -19.24
CA LEU A 596 0.86 -18.06 -19.30
C LEU A 596 1.12 -17.57 -20.74
N LYS A 597 1.95 -18.29 -21.51
CA LYS A 597 2.16 -18.06 -22.95
C LYS A 597 0.86 -18.21 -23.74
N PHE A 598 0.09 -19.25 -23.44
CA PHE A 598 -1.21 -19.46 -24.04
C PHE A 598 -2.12 -18.25 -23.81
N ILE A 599 -2.28 -17.81 -22.56
CA ILE A 599 -3.12 -16.64 -22.25
C ILE A 599 -2.59 -15.39 -22.94
N LYS A 600 -1.26 -15.17 -22.92
CA LYS A 600 -0.62 -14.01 -23.57
C LYS A 600 -0.86 -13.96 -25.08
N SER A 601 -1.00 -15.12 -25.72
CA SER A 601 -1.29 -15.22 -27.16
C SER A 601 -2.75 -14.88 -27.53
N LEU A 602 -3.65 -14.77 -26.56
CA LEU A 602 -5.06 -14.45 -26.79
C LEU A 602 -5.27 -12.92 -26.79
N PRO A 603 -6.04 -12.36 -27.74
CA PRO A 603 -6.32 -10.93 -27.78
C PRO A 603 -7.09 -10.50 -26.53
N ALA A 604 -6.77 -9.33 -25.96
CA ALA A 604 -7.41 -8.77 -24.76
C ALA A 604 -7.27 -9.57 -23.44
N ALA A 605 -6.62 -10.74 -23.48
CA ALA A 605 -6.49 -11.59 -22.31
C ALA A 605 -5.42 -11.09 -21.33
N TYR A 606 -5.73 -11.21 -20.05
CA TYR A 606 -4.79 -10.97 -18.94
C TYR A 606 -5.09 -11.94 -17.79
N VAL A 607 -4.18 -11.98 -16.82
CA VAL A 607 -4.21 -12.98 -15.75
C VAL A 607 -4.59 -12.38 -14.39
N PHE A 608 -5.46 -13.09 -13.68
CA PHE A 608 -5.62 -12.99 -12.23
C PHE A 608 -5.03 -14.23 -11.55
N THR A 609 -3.89 -14.08 -10.88
CA THR A 609 -3.23 -15.22 -10.23
C THR A 609 -3.86 -15.52 -8.87
N GLN A 610 -4.04 -16.81 -8.58
CA GLN A 610 -4.56 -17.30 -7.32
C GLN A 610 -3.72 -18.49 -6.85
N GLU A 611 -3.09 -18.34 -5.70
CA GLU A 611 -2.39 -19.48 -5.08
C GLU A 611 -3.43 -20.52 -4.65
N TYR A 612 -3.16 -21.78 -4.96
CA TYR A 612 -3.92 -22.88 -4.41
C TYR A 612 -3.79 -22.92 -2.88
N LYS A 613 -4.93 -23.02 -2.20
CA LYS A 613 -5.01 -23.25 -0.75
C LYS A 613 -5.97 -24.40 -0.52
N SER A 614 -5.49 -25.45 0.14
CA SER A 614 -6.33 -26.60 0.47
C SER A 614 -7.53 -26.14 1.32
N CYS A 615 -8.72 -26.62 0.94
CA CYS A 615 -9.89 -26.58 1.80
C CYS A 615 -9.74 -27.57 2.97
N LEU A 616 -10.68 -27.52 3.92
CA LEU A 616 -10.72 -28.49 5.02
C LEU A 616 -10.84 -29.91 4.42
N ASN A 617 -9.89 -30.79 4.75
CA ASN A 617 -9.77 -32.14 4.19
C ASN A 617 -9.60 -32.19 2.65
N GLY A 618 -9.13 -31.08 2.04
CA GLY A 618 -8.83 -31.01 0.61
C GLY A 618 -7.52 -31.72 0.23
N PRO A 619 -7.28 -31.94 -1.08
CA PRO A 619 -6.06 -32.57 -1.56
C PRO A 619 -4.84 -31.70 -1.24
N GLN A 620 -3.70 -32.34 -0.99
CA GLN A 620 -2.45 -31.61 -0.80
C GLN A 620 -1.85 -31.19 -2.14
N PRO A 621 -1.11 -30.05 -2.19
CA PRO A 621 -0.36 -29.66 -3.39
C PRO A 621 0.64 -30.75 -3.80
N LYS A 622 0.65 -31.10 -5.08
CA LYS A 622 1.59 -32.02 -5.74
C LYS A 622 2.71 -31.20 -6.38
N LEU A 623 3.70 -30.77 -5.57
CA LEU A 623 4.78 -29.85 -5.97
C LEU A 623 6.19 -30.45 -5.83
N SER A 624 6.30 -31.77 -5.69
CA SER A 624 7.60 -32.47 -5.72
C SER A 624 8.30 -32.20 -7.06
N ASN A 625 9.57 -31.82 -7.02
CA ASN A 625 10.38 -31.51 -8.22
C ASN A 625 9.80 -30.38 -9.10
N PHE A 626 9.13 -29.40 -8.47
CA PHE A 626 8.59 -28.24 -9.21
C PHE A 626 9.68 -27.46 -9.97
N PHE A 627 10.88 -27.35 -9.39
CA PHE A 627 12.07 -26.90 -10.09
C PHE A 627 12.92 -28.09 -10.52
N ASP A 628 13.34 -28.06 -11.77
CA ASP A 628 14.34 -28.95 -12.35
C ASP A 628 15.63 -28.16 -12.67
N HIS A 629 16.50 -28.73 -13.52
CA HIS A 629 17.76 -28.11 -13.94
C HIS A 629 17.56 -26.86 -14.82
N ASP A 630 16.36 -26.65 -15.36
CA ASP A 630 16.02 -25.56 -16.27
C ASP A 630 15.39 -24.35 -15.55
N ALA A 631 15.33 -24.36 -14.21
CA ALA A 631 14.66 -23.35 -13.41
C ALA A 631 15.08 -21.90 -13.75
N ASP A 632 16.37 -21.64 -13.93
CA ASP A 632 16.90 -20.31 -14.28
C ASP A 632 16.35 -19.85 -15.66
N ARG A 633 16.47 -20.70 -16.69
CA ARG A 633 15.95 -20.45 -18.04
C ARG A 633 14.44 -20.18 -18.02
N LEU A 634 13.68 -20.98 -17.26
CA LEU A 634 12.22 -20.85 -17.17
C LEU A 634 11.78 -19.60 -16.40
N ILE A 635 12.56 -19.15 -15.41
CA ILE A 635 12.32 -17.87 -14.74
C ILE A 635 12.56 -16.71 -15.71
N ASP A 636 13.63 -16.74 -16.51
CA ASP A 636 13.89 -15.72 -17.52
C ASP A 636 12.78 -15.68 -18.58
N GLU A 637 12.28 -16.85 -18.98
CA GLU A 637 11.13 -16.97 -19.86
C GLU A 637 9.86 -16.39 -19.22
N LEU A 638 9.60 -16.70 -17.95
CA LEU A 638 8.46 -16.17 -17.19
C LEU A 638 8.44 -14.64 -17.17
N ILE A 639 9.55 -14.00 -16.82
CA ILE A 639 9.62 -12.54 -16.65
C ILE A 639 9.56 -11.78 -17.98
N SER A 640 9.75 -12.48 -19.10
CA SER A 640 9.54 -11.95 -20.46
C SER A 640 8.05 -11.81 -20.82
N ILE A 641 7.17 -12.58 -20.17
CA ILE A 641 5.72 -12.58 -20.42
C ILE A 641 5.08 -11.37 -19.75
N ASN A 642 4.63 -10.39 -20.54
CA ASN A 642 4.05 -9.14 -20.04
C ASN A 642 2.57 -8.96 -20.47
N PHE A 643 1.70 -8.80 -19.48
CA PHE A 643 0.27 -8.47 -19.62
C PHE A 643 0.03 -6.95 -19.47
N SER A 644 -1.06 -6.45 -20.04
CA SER A 644 -1.39 -5.02 -20.11
C SER A 644 -1.73 -4.36 -18.76
N GLN A 645 -1.98 -5.12 -17.70
CA GLN A 645 -2.42 -4.61 -16.39
C GLN A 645 -1.28 -4.31 -15.40
N ASN A 646 -0.14 -3.82 -15.90
CA ASN A 646 1.05 -3.50 -15.09
C ASN A 646 1.53 -4.65 -14.20
N MET A 647 1.26 -5.90 -14.58
CA MET A 647 1.69 -7.13 -13.89
C MET A 647 1.28 -7.26 -12.42
N LYS A 648 0.38 -6.40 -11.91
CA LYS A 648 0.04 -6.35 -10.47
C LYS A 648 -0.44 -7.69 -9.92
N SER A 649 -1.19 -8.45 -10.69
CA SER A 649 -1.65 -9.78 -10.28
C SER A 649 -0.53 -10.82 -10.32
N MET A 650 0.41 -10.72 -11.26
CA MET A 650 1.55 -11.63 -11.40
C MET A 650 2.57 -11.47 -10.29
N GLU A 651 2.68 -10.30 -9.64
CA GLU A 651 3.62 -10.08 -8.54
C GLU A 651 3.50 -11.10 -7.40
N ASN A 652 2.29 -11.55 -7.08
CA ASN A 652 2.09 -12.58 -6.06
C ASN A 652 2.72 -13.91 -6.49
N TYR A 653 2.52 -14.30 -7.75
CA TYR A 653 3.11 -15.49 -8.32
C TYR A 653 4.64 -15.38 -8.40
N TYR A 654 5.18 -14.24 -8.85
CA TYR A 654 6.63 -14.01 -8.87
C TYR A 654 7.27 -14.10 -7.49
N ARG A 655 6.63 -13.53 -6.45
CA ARG A 655 7.11 -13.64 -5.07
C ARG A 655 7.08 -15.09 -4.58
N TRP A 656 6.07 -15.86 -4.94
CA TRP A 656 5.95 -17.27 -4.61
C TRP A 656 7.07 -18.09 -5.29
N ILE A 657 7.30 -17.88 -6.60
CA ILE A 657 8.41 -18.49 -7.34
C ILE A 657 9.76 -18.12 -6.72
N SER A 658 10.00 -16.83 -6.49
CA SER A 658 11.26 -16.34 -5.92
C SER A 658 11.54 -16.93 -4.53
N GLN A 659 10.53 -17.05 -3.67
CA GLN A 659 10.69 -17.66 -2.34
C GLN A 659 10.99 -19.15 -2.42
N LYS A 660 10.29 -19.89 -3.28
CA LYS A 660 10.58 -21.31 -3.51
C LYS A 660 11.98 -21.51 -4.07
N TYR A 661 12.39 -20.65 -4.99
CA TYR A 661 13.69 -20.71 -5.63
C TYR A 661 14.81 -20.49 -4.61
N VAL A 662 14.69 -19.46 -3.77
CA VAL A 662 15.62 -19.19 -2.67
C VAL A 662 15.71 -20.38 -1.71
N HIS A 663 14.57 -20.98 -1.35
CA HIS A 663 14.54 -22.15 -0.48
C HIS A 663 15.24 -23.37 -1.11
N GLN A 664 15.04 -23.62 -2.40
CA GLN A 664 15.59 -24.78 -3.12
C GLN A 664 17.08 -24.64 -3.41
N PHE A 665 17.50 -23.48 -3.95
CA PHE A 665 18.84 -23.29 -4.50
C PHE A 665 19.76 -22.44 -3.62
N LYS A 666 19.25 -21.90 -2.50
CA LYS A 666 20.02 -21.06 -1.56
C LYS A 666 20.73 -19.87 -2.25
N LYS A 667 20.12 -19.34 -3.32
CA LYS A 667 20.58 -18.16 -4.07
C LYS A 667 19.40 -17.31 -4.53
N ILE A 668 19.65 -16.05 -4.89
CA ILE A 668 18.62 -15.11 -5.36
C ILE A 668 18.67 -15.02 -6.89
N HIS A 669 17.52 -15.15 -7.55
CA HIS A 669 17.38 -14.87 -8.97
C HIS A 669 17.15 -13.36 -9.20
N HIS A 670 18.21 -12.57 -9.35
CA HIS A 670 18.14 -11.11 -9.43
C HIS A 670 17.17 -10.57 -10.50
N PRO A 671 17.15 -11.08 -11.75
CA PRO A 671 16.19 -10.63 -12.77
C PRO A 671 14.71 -10.79 -12.36
N LEU A 672 14.40 -11.81 -11.56
CA LEU A 672 13.04 -12.03 -11.05
C LEU A 672 12.69 -11.01 -9.97
N VAL A 673 13.63 -10.74 -9.05
CA VAL A 673 13.46 -9.71 -8.02
C VAL A 673 13.28 -8.33 -8.68
N ASP A 674 14.08 -8.01 -9.69
CA ASP A 674 13.93 -6.78 -10.46
C ASP A 674 12.56 -6.67 -11.11
N THR A 675 12.06 -7.80 -11.63
CA THR A 675 10.72 -7.86 -12.25
C THR A 675 9.60 -7.69 -11.23
N ILE A 676 9.71 -8.28 -10.04
CA ILE A 676 8.77 -8.12 -8.92
C ILE A 676 8.58 -6.64 -8.55
N PHE A 677 9.65 -5.86 -8.61
CA PHE A 677 9.66 -4.46 -8.22
C PHE A 677 9.66 -3.48 -9.39
N ARG A 678 9.53 -3.95 -10.64
CA ARG A 678 9.61 -3.12 -11.86
C ARG A 678 8.58 -1.99 -11.87
N TYR A 679 7.35 -2.26 -11.44
CA TYR A 679 6.22 -1.32 -11.55
C TYR A 679 5.72 -0.80 -10.21
N ASN A 680 5.78 -1.60 -9.14
CA ASN A 680 5.13 -1.30 -7.87
C ASN A 680 6.11 -1.49 -6.70
N TYR A 681 6.00 -0.61 -5.71
CA TYR A 681 6.74 -0.68 -4.44
C TYR A 681 8.26 -0.85 -4.60
N ARG A 682 8.88 -0.17 -5.59
CA ARG A 682 10.34 -0.21 -5.86
C ARG A 682 11.17 -0.02 -4.60
N ASP A 683 10.71 0.88 -3.75
CA ASP A 683 11.28 1.24 -2.45
C ASP A 683 11.38 0.06 -1.46
N LYS A 684 10.68 -1.06 -1.69
CA LYS A 684 10.73 -2.26 -0.84
C LYS A 684 11.70 -3.34 -1.35
N LYS A 685 12.42 -3.09 -2.45
CA LYS A 685 13.28 -4.10 -3.07
C LYS A 685 14.38 -4.58 -2.12
N GLY A 686 15.15 -3.68 -1.51
CA GLY A 686 16.22 -4.02 -0.58
C GLY A 686 15.74 -4.81 0.62
N GLN A 687 14.60 -4.44 1.21
CA GLN A 687 13.99 -5.19 2.32
C GLN A 687 13.59 -6.62 1.92
N TYR A 688 13.12 -6.79 0.69
CA TYR A 688 12.80 -8.12 0.17
C TYR A 688 14.04 -8.95 -0.10
N ILE A 689 15.10 -8.35 -0.64
CA ILE A 689 16.40 -9.00 -0.83
C ILE A 689 16.93 -9.46 0.54
N GLN A 690 16.99 -8.56 1.52
CA GLN A 690 17.42 -8.89 2.89
C GLN A 690 16.62 -10.06 3.47
N LYS A 691 15.29 -10.04 3.35
CA LYS A 691 14.45 -11.15 3.79
C LYS A 691 14.78 -12.46 3.07
N CYS A 692 15.14 -12.43 1.79
CA CYS A 692 15.57 -13.63 1.06
C CYS A 692 16.93 -14.13 1.55
N LEU A 693 17.86 -13.22 1.86
CA LEU A 693 19.16 -13.57 2.43
C LEU A 693 19.01 -14.21 3.83
N GLU A 694 18.05 -13.76 4.64
CA GLU A 694 17.73 -14.34 5.95
C GLU A 694 17.10 -15.75 5.86
N MET A 695 16.71 -16.23 4.67
CA MET A 695 16.18 -17.58 4.45
C MET A 695 17.28 -18.61 4.10
N PHE A 696 18.50 -18.14 3.87
CA PHE A 696 19.66 -19.00 3.75
C PHE A 696 19.89 -19.72 5.08
#